data_AF-A0A5J4VPN3-F1
#
_entry.id   AF-A0A5J4VPN3-F1
#
_cell.length_a   1.000
_cell.length_b   1.000
_cell.length_c   1.000
_cell.angle_alpha   90.00
_cell.angle_beta   90.00
_cell.angle_gamma   90.00
#
_symmetry.space_group_name_H-M   'P 1'
#
loop_
_entity.id
_entity.type
_entity.pdbx_description
1 polymer ?
#
loop_
_entity_poly.entity_id
_entity_poly.type
_entity_poly.pdbx_seq_one_letter_code
_entity_poly.pdbx_strand_id
1 'polypeptide(L)'
;MDDDKLCVIDIDIHKDKSIEEIDKIRQNLIDTLPPNVGLVKTAHGGLHIYCNRNYYRLPSNRNVKVAITDSFDIDVFAQMTKFKIENGQETKEIVQNRVVAPNTAIREIKNNQRVTLKYEAVNDWENVSHLASLREILDKWNIDIEMSYKDYAQQQHDRIYGVQIIDDGAIEQMNDELAQACVDGLKNLEIHNNPQPINMEVSLQSVFSGLYDITNESIRAEGMKNIRQFNKLSTNADKNYGQVSSNGERKQNPWILTKILRYHNKDYYEQIIKPLLKKNYETKKKEKQILINQTLIPNKIDLQDVFTLLDMQEKTANGEYKNEEQIVMDLTRLLVYYEGETEDIYTIKGYDSICDTQVLYHKLEGTVYKQLEKININFNNQKTDEKSDGKKESRPLTANHIFKKYASKFAKKGCKFISEDPKILTVFQGYRYKKLDTIDYECLQKYLDLIKETIAVGDDRVYEYILNWIAWMIQNPGKKSRAAIVLQSKQSICKNRFTDVIAELTSRYSCPNITNIDEFTGRFNSLVENKMFAVLNEMMNYNDSKKGVATVMKSIISDLTIRINGKNQPRRTAENVMNIIYVTNADMPVQLDTDDRRHLVCACKTIHQVTEEHKEDADYFNELSSSYTQEFYENLMTFFLE
;
A
#
# COMPACT_ATOMS: atom_id res chain seq x y z
N MET A 1 -2.03 -31.55 -40.97
CA MET A 1 -2.95 -30.40 -41.12
C MET A 1 -2.34 -29.51 -42.19
N ASP A 2 -3.13 -28.84 -43.03
CA ASP A 2 -2.58 -27.70 -43.79
C ASP A 2 -2.12 -26.64 -42.77
N ASP A 3 -0.86 -26.20 -42.85
CA ASP A 3 -0.28 -25.20 -41.95
C ASP A 3 -1.15 -23.92 -41.84
N ASP A 4 -1.91 -23.63 -42.91
CA ASP A 4 -2.81 -22.48 -43.02
C ASP A 4 -4.02 -22.51 -42.05
N LYS A 5 -4.23 -23.61 -41.30
CA LYS A 5 -5.33 -23.75 -40.35
C LYS A 5 -4.90 -23.78 -38.88
N LEU A 6 -3.60 -23.75 -38.58
CA LEU A 6 -3.11 -23.76 -37.20
C LEU A 6 -3.22 -22.37 -36.56
N CYS A 7 -3.60 -22.32 -35.29
CA CYS A 7 -3.66 -21.11 -34.48
C CYS A 7 -3.09 -21.39 -33.09
N VAL A 8 -2.42 -20.39 -32.51
CA VAL A 8 -1.89 -20.41 -31.14
C VAL A 8 -2.65 -19.38 -30.32
N ILE A 9 -3.15 -19.80 -29.17
CA ILE A 9 -3.55 -18.91 -28.08
C ILE A 9 -2.37 -18.85 -27.12
N ASP A 10 -1.83 -17.66 -26.90
CA ASP A 10 -0.71 -17.40 -26.00
C ASP A 10 -1.24 -16.83 -24.68
N ILE A 11 -0.97 -17.56 -23.60
CA ILE A 11 -1.31 -17.14 -22.23
C ILE A 11 -0.03 -16.59 -21.58
N ASP A 12 0.01 -15.27 -21.48
CA ASP A 12 1.11 -14.52 -20.89
C ASP A 12 0.84 -14.28 -19.40
N ILE A 13 1.30 -15.20 -18.55
CA ILE A 13 1.15 -15.08 -17.09
C ILE A 13 2.11 -14.02 -16.53
N HIS A 14 1.59 -13.09 -15.72
CA HIS A 14 2.35 -11.97 -15.18
C HIS A 14 3.45 -12.44 -14.22
N LYS A 15 4.65 -11.85 -14.38
CA LYS A 15 5.89 -12.27 -13.70
C LYS A 15 5.97 -11.84 -12.23
N ASP A 16 5.00 -11.08 -11.73
CA ASP A 16 4.89 -10.66 -10.33
C ASP A 16 4.25 -11.72 -9.42
N LYS A 17 3.71 -12.79 -9.99
CA LYS A 17 3.11 -13.93 -9.27
C LYS A 17 4.18 -14.93 -8.77
N SER A 18 3.86 -15.66 -7.71
CA SER A 18 4.71 -16.75 -7.21
C SER A 18 4.70 -17.94 -8.18
N ILE A 19 5.70 -18.82 -8.09
CA ILE A 19 5.77 -20.03 -8.94
C ILE A 19 4.53 -20.92 -8.71
N GLU A 20 4.11 -21.04 -7.45
CA GLU A 20 2.93 -21.81 -7.04
C GLU A 20 1.64 -21.24 -7.64
N GLU A 21 1.49 -19.91 -7.65
CA GLU A 21 0.36 -19.22 -8.28
C GLU A 21 0.35 -19.42 -9.80
N ILE A 22 1.52 -19.29 -10.45
CA ILE A 22 1.66 -19.49 -11.90
C ILE A 22 1.27 -20.92 -12.28
N ASP A 23 1.73 -21.92 -11.52
CA ASP A 23 1.41 -23.32 -11.77
C ASP A 23 -0.06 -23.62 -11.54
N LYS A 24 -0.68 -23.02 -10.50
CA LYS A 24 -2.12 -23.10 -10.25
C LYS A 24 -2.92 -22.51 -11.41
N ILE A 25 -2.57 -21.29 -11.86
CA ILE A 25 -3.21 -20.64 -13.00
C ILE A 25 -3.14 -21.53 -14.23
N ARG A 26 -1.96 -22.06 -14.54
CA ARG A 26 -1.76 -22.93 -15.70
C ARG A 26 -2.62 -24.20 -15.62
N GLN A 27 -2.66 -24.84 -14.46
CA GLN A 27 -3.45 -26.07 -14.28
C GLN A 27 -4.94 -25.80 -14.44
N ASN A 28 -5.45 -24.75 -13.78
CA ASN A 28 -6.85 -24.36 -13.92
C ASN A 28 -7.21 -24.05 -15.38
N LEU A 29 -6.34 -23.34 -16.12
CA LEU A 29 -6.53 -23.11 -17.55
C LEU A 29 -6.61 -24.41 -18.34
N ILE A 30 -5.69 -25.35 -18.10
CA ILE A 30 -5.66 -26.66 -18.77
C ILE A 30 -6.95 -27.43 -18.50
N ASP A 31 -7.45 -27.42 -17.27
CA ASP A 31 -8.68 -28.11 -16.87
C ASP A 31 -9.93 -27.54 -17.59
N THR A 32 -9.84 -26.29 -18.06
CA THR A 32 -10.91 -25.69 -18.88
C THR A 32 -10.83 -26.07 -20.36
N LEU A 33 -9.73 -26.63 -20.86
CA LEU A 33 -9.56 -26.84 -22.30
C LEU A 33 -10.17 -28.17 -22.80
N PRO A 34 -10.58 -28.25 -24.08
CA PRO A 34 -10.92 -29.52 -24.72
C PRO A 34 -9.71 -30.48 -24.73
N PRO A 35 -9.92 -31.81 -24.69
CA PRO A 35 -8.82 -32.78 -24.63
C PRO A 35 -7.97 -32.83 -25.91
N ASN A 36 -8.51 -32.36 -27.04
CA ASN A 36 -7.89 -32.36 -28.36
C ASN A 36 -7.26 -31.00 -28.71
N VAL A 37 -6.42 -30.45 -27.85
CA VAL A 37 -5.59 -29.25 -28.12
C VAL A 37 -4.12 -29.60 -27.94
N GLY A 38 -3.21 -28.85 -28.54
CA GLY A 38 -1.78 -28.97 -28.22
C GLY A 38 -1.38 -28.00 -27.11
N LEU A 39 -0.62 -28.47 -26.12
CA LEU A 39 -0.26 -27.67 -24.95
C LEU A 39 1.25 -27.62 -24.78
N VAL A 40 1.79 -26.40 -24.73
CA VAL A 40 3.23 -26.16 -24.51
C VAL A 40 3.42 -25.09 -23.45
N LYS A 41 4.13 -25.42 -22.38
CA LYS A 41 4.56 -24.45 -21.37
C LYS A 41 5.63 -23.55 -21.97
N THR A 42 5.47 -22.24 -21.85
CA THR A 42 6.41 -21.29 -22.45
C THR A 42 7.65 -21.13 -21.57
N ALA A 43 8.75 -20.67 -22.19
CA ALA A 43 10.02 -20.41 -21.52
C ALA A 43 9.91 -19.47 -20.30
N HIS A 44 8.88 -18.61 -20.26
CA HIS A 44 8.65 -17.66 -19.17
C HIS A 44 7.53 -18.08 -18.20
N GLY A 45 7.05 -19.32 -18.29
CA GLY A 45 6.07 -19.88 -17.36
C GLY A 45 4.60 -19.76 -17.80
N GLY A 46 4.33 -19.14 -18.95
CA GLY A 46 3.01 -19.07 -19.59
C GLY A 46 2.59 -20.38 -20.28
N LEU A 47 1.59 -20.30 -21.15
CA LEU A 47 1.02 -21.47 -21.85
C LEU A 47 0.65 -21.14 -23.29
N HIS A 48 1.19 -21.89 -24.26
CA HIS A 48 0.70 -21.91 -25.64
C HIS A 48 -0.34 -23.01 -25.82
N ILE A 49 -1.47 -22.67 -26.44
CA ILE A 49 -2.55 -23.60 -26.77
C ILE A 49 -2.70 -23.63 -28.29
N TYR A 50 -2.37 -24.76 -28.88
CA TYR A 50 -2.45 -25.03 -30.32
C TYR A 50 -3.83 -25.58 -30.66
N CYS A 51 -4.52 -24.88 -31.56
CA CYS A 51 -5.88 -25.20 -31.95
C CYS A 51 -6.12 -24.97 -33.45
N ASN A 52 -7.26 -25.45 -33.95
CA ASN A 52 -7.69 -25.24 -35.32
C ASN A 52 -8.39 -23.88 -35.47
N ARG A 53 -7.86 -23.01 -36.33
CA ARG A 53 -8.42 -21.70 -36.65
C ARG A 53 -9.84 -21.78 -37.22
N ASN A 54 -10.19 -22.89 -37.86
CA ASN A 54 -11.49 -23.14 -38.50
C ASN A 54 -11.97 -21.96 -39.38
N TYR A 55 -11.10 -21.50 -40.28
CA TYR A 55 -11.33 -20.38 -41.22
C TYR A 55 -11.48 -18.99 -40.61
N TYR A 56 -11.35 -18.84 -39.29
CA TYR A 56 -11.38 -17.52 -38.64
C TYR A 56 -10.27 -16.60 -39.16
N ARG A 57 -10.58 -15.35 -39.54
CA ARG A 57 -9.59 -14.41 -40.07
C ARG A 57 -9.14 -13.38 -39.02
N LEU A 58 -7.86 -13.43 -38.66
CA LEU A 58 -7.20 -12.35 -37.91
C LEU A 58 -6.89 -11.16 -38.84
N PRO A 59 -6.86 -9.93 -38.31
CA PRO A 59 -6.63 -8.72 -39.09
C PRO A 59 -5.23 -8.66 -39.73
N SER A 60 -4.24 -9.34 -39.16
CA SER A 60 -2.89 -9.42 -39.71
C SER A 60 -2.14 -10.62 -39.12
N ASN A 61 -0.93 -10.88 -39.63
CA ASN A 61 0.05 -11.84 -39.10
C ASN A 61 0.65 -11.45 -37.72
N ARG A 62 -0.08 -10.70 -36.88
CA ARG A 62 0.36 -10.19 -35.56
C ARG A 62 -0.48 -10.81 -34.44
N ASN A 63 0.07 -10.83 -33.22
CA ASN A 63 -0.67 -11.18 -32.02
C ASN A 63 -1.85 -10.22 -31.84
N VAL A 64 -3.03 -10.77 -31.57
CA VAL A 64 -4.24 -10.03 -31.25
C VAL A 64 -4.57 -10.28 -29.79
N LYS A 65 -4.56 -9.23 -28.99
CA LYS A 65 -4.94 -9.30 -27.57
C LYS A 65 -6.45 -9.45 -27.43
N VAL A 66 -6.90 -10.54 -26.80
CA VAL A 66 -8.33 -10.86 -26.70
C VAL A 66 -8.88 -10.71 -25.29
N ALA A 67 -8.05 -10.87 -24.24
CA ALA A 67 -8.41 -10.60 -22.86
C ALA A 67 -7.20 -10.15 -22.02
N ILE A 68 -7.48 -9.37 -20.97
CA ILE A 68 -6.53 -8.91 -19.96
C ILE A 68 -7.15 -9.22 -18.59
N THR A 69 -6.41 -9.91 -17.73
CA THR A 69 -6.79 -10.17 -16.33
C THR A 69 -5.73 -9.56 -15.40
N ASP A 70 -5.93 -9.61 -14.07
CA ASP A 70 -4.90 -9.10 -13.14
C ASP A 70 -3.69 -10.06 -13.03
N SER A 71 -3.81 -11.28 -13.56
CA SER A 71 -2.79 -12.33 -13.46
C SER A 71 -2.16 -12.75 -14.78
N PHE A 72 -2.86 -12.59 -15.90
CA PHE A 72 -2.38 -13.01 -17.22
C PHE A 72 -3.13 -12.32 -18.37
N ASP A 73 -2.44 -12.23 -19.50
CA ASP A 73 -3.01 -11.78 -20.77
C ASP A 73 -3.30 -12.97 -21.68
N ILE A 74 -4.32 -12.84 -22.53
CA ILE A 74 -4.63 -13.82 -23.58
C ILE A 74 -4.46 -13.15 -24.94
N ASP A 75 -3.51 -13.66 -25.71
CA ASP A 75 -3.25 -13.26 -27.09
C ASP A 75 -3.60 -14.40 -28.05
N VAL A 76 -4.02 -14.08 -29.26
CA VAL A 76 -4.29 -15.04 -30.33
C VAL A 76 -3.40 -14.73 -31.52
N PHE A 77 -2.76 -15.76 -32.06
CA PHE A 77 -1.84 -15.67 -33.18
C PHE A 77 -2.12 -16.76 -34.22
N ALA A 78 -2.12 -16.39 -35.49
CA ALA A 78 -2.14 -17.33 -36.60
C ALA A 78 -1.49 -16.71 -37.84
N GLN A 79 -1.01 -17.55 -38.75
CA GLN A 79 -0.54 -17.11 -40.05
C GLN A 79 -1.75 -16.87 -40.98
N MET A 80 -1.93 -15.62 -41.41
CA MET A 80 -3.02 -15.18 -42.27
C MET A 80 -2.62 -15.10 -43.74
N THR A 81 -1.39 -14.63 -44.01
CA THR A 81 -0.85 -14.53 -45.37
C THR A 81 0.55 -15.13 -45.42
N LYS A 82 0.82 -15.92 -46.48
CA LYS A 82 2.14 -16.49 -46.75
C LYS A 82 3.07 -15.47 -47.37
N PHE A 83 2.52 -14.53 -48.14
CA PHE A 83 3.26 -13.48 -48.82
C PHE A 83 2.97 -12.12 -48.19
N LYS A 84 3.96 -11.22 -48.28
CA LYS A 84 3.85 -9.84 -47.80
C LYS A 84 2.94 -9.06 -48.76
N ILE A 85 1.99 -8.31 -48.20
CA ILE A 85 1.07 -7.47 -48.96
C ILE A 85 1.60 -6.03 -48.93
N GLU A 86 1.87 -5.46 -50.11
CA GLU A 86 2.21 -4.05 -50.29
C GLU A 86 1.21 -3.42 -51.28
N ASN A 87 0.64 -2.26 -50.92
CA ASN A 87 -0.38 -1.56 -51.72
C ASN A 87 -1.58 -2.44 -52.16
N GLY A 88 -1.94 -3.44 -51.35
CA GLY A 88 -3.06 -4.35 -51.64
C GLY A 88 -2.73 -5.50 -52.60
N GLN A 89 -1.47 -5.67 -53.00
CA GLN A 89 -1.01 -6.78 -53.84
C GLN A 89 -0.01 -7.67 -53.10
N GLU A 90 -0.10 -8.99 -53.32
CA GLU A 90 0.87 -9.95 -52.80
C GLU A 90 2.21 -9.81 -53.54
N THR A 91 3.28 -9.64 -52.76
CA THR A 91 4.65 -9.64 -53.27
C THR A 91 5.21 -11.07 -53.33
N LYS A 92 6.43 -11.25 -53.86
CA LYS A 92 7.13 -12.54 -53.79
C LYS A 92 7.83 -12.79 -52.44
N GLU A 93 7.83 -11.80 -51.54
CA GLU A 93 8.44 -11.94 -50.21
C GLU A 93 7.56 -12.80 -49.30
N ILE A 94 8.15 -13.85 -48.72
CA ILE A 94 7.45 -14.75 -47.80
C ILE A 94 7.47 -14.13 -46.40
N VAL A 95 6.30 -14.09 -45.75
CA VAL A 95 6.17 -13.76 -44.32
C VAL A 95 6.19 -15.07 -43.54
N GLN A 96 7.35 -15.39 -42.94
CA GLN A 96 7.48 -16.55 -42.06
C GLN A 96 7.22 -16.15 -40.62
N ASN A 97 6.10 -16.63 -40.09
CA ASN A 97 5.79 -16.53 -38.67
C ASN A 97 6.21 -17.85 -38.01
N ARG A 98 7.30 -17.82 -37.23
CA ARG A 98 7.83 -19.01 -36.57
C ARG A 98 7.01 -19.30 -35.31
N VAL A 99 6.40 -20.47 -35.26
CA VAL A 99 5.74 -20.98 -34.08
C VAL A 99 6.71 -21.91 -33.34
N VAL A 100 6.74 -21.84 -32.01
CA VAL A 100 7.76 -22.54 -31.21
C VAL A 100 7.41 -24.01 -31.03
N ALA A 101 8.22 -24.91 -31.59
CA ALA A 101 8.04 -26.35 -31.38
C ALA A 101 8.25 -26.71 -29.89
N PRO A 102 7.55 -27.72 -29.37
CA PRO A 102 7.81 -28.23 -28.03
C PRO A 102 9.25 -28.71 -27.90
N ASN A 103 9.79 -28.65 -26.68
CA ASN A 103 11.18 -29.01 -26.36
C ASN A 103 12.23 -28.09 -26.99
N THR A 104 11.82 -26.96 -27.58
CA THR A 104 12.75 -25.91 -28.01
C THR A 104 13.41 -25.26 -26.80
N ALA A 105 14.73 -25.11 -26.84
CA ALA A 105 15.49 -24.38 -25.84
C ALA A 105 15.89 -23.00 -26.38
N ILE A 106 15.67 -21.96 -25.58
CA ILE A 106 16.13 -20.60 -25.86
C ILE A 106 17.18 -20.18 -24.82
N ARG A 107 18.11 -19.31 -25.23
CA ARG A 107 19.16 -18.78 -24.36
C ARG A 107 18.97 -17.30 -24.21
N GLU A 108 18.96 -16.84 -22.96
CA GLU A 108 18.78 -15.44 -22.61
C GLU A 108 19.83 -15.00 -21.59
N ILE A 109 20.10 -13.70 -21.54
CA ILE A 109 20.98 -13.12 -20.53
C ILE A 109 20.10 -12.44 -19.49
N LYS A 110 20.13 -12.95 -18.26
CA LYS A 110 19.44 -12.36 -17.10
C LYS A 110 20.50 -12.03 -16.05
N ASN A 111 20.56 -10.79 -15.56
CA ASN A 111 21.53 -10.33 -14.57
C ASN A 111 23.00 -10.69 -14.93
N ASN A 112 23.40 -10.46 -16.18
CA ASN A 112 24.73 -10.83 -16.72
C ASN A 112 25.07 -12.34 -16.68
N GLN A 113 24.10 -13.22 -16.41
CA GLN A 113 24.26 -14.67 -16.50
C GLN A 113 23.45 -15.25 -17.66
N ARG A 114 24.03 -16.22 -18.37
CA ARG A 114 23.34 -16.96 -19.43
C ARG A 114 22.41 -17.99 -18.79
N VAL A 115 21.12 -17.83 -19.01
CA VAL A 115 20.08 -18.77 -18.58
C VAL A 115 19.52 -19.47 -19.82
N THR A 116 19.37 -20.79 -19.75
CA THR A 116 18.69 -21.56 -20.81
C THR A 116 17.28 -21.85 -20.34
N LEU A 117 16.28 -21.40 -21.09
CA LEU A 117 14.87 -21.66 -20.84
C LEU A 117 14.36 -22.67 -21.87
N LYS A 118 13.37 -23.47 -21.50
CA LYS A 118 12.81 -24.51 -22.38
C LYS A 118 11.31 -24.34 -22.52
N TYR A 119 10.84 -24.63 -23.72
CA TYR A 119 9.43 -24.88 -23.99
C TYR A 119 9.16 -26.35 -23.72
N GLU A 120 8.20 -26.66 -22.86
CA GLU A 120 7.94 -28.04 -22.43
C GLU A 120 6.59 -28.50 -22.97
N ALA A 121 6.55 -29.63 -23.67
CA ALA A 121 5.29 -30.24 -24.07
C ALA A 121 4.53 -30.67 -22.81
N VAL A 122 3.28 -30.21 -22.67
CA VAL A 122 2.41 -30.59 -21.55
C VAL A 122 1.60 -31.83 -21.91
N ASN A 123 1.27 -32.03 -23.20
CA ASN A 123 0.60 -33.22 -23.69
C ASN A 123 1.21 -33.73 -25.01
N ASP A 124 0.81 -34.94 -25.40
CA ASP A 124 1.26 -35.62 -26.62
C ASP A 124 0.50 -35.10 -27.86
N TRP A 125 0.66 -33.80 -28.15
CA TRP A 125 -0.05 -33.14 -29.24
C TRP A 125 0.42 -33.57 -30.63
N GLU A 126 1.61 -34.16 -30.75
CA GLU A 126 2.12 -34.72 -32.01
C GLU A 126 1.21 -35.83 -32.56
N ASN A 127 0.47 -36.50 -31.67
CA ASN A 127 -0.47 -37.57 -32.00
C ASN A 127 -1.95 -37.12 -31.98
N VAL A 128 -2.25 -35.84 -31.74
CA VAL A 128 -3.63 -35.35 -31.67
C VAL A 128 -4.19 -35.13 -33.08
N SER A 129 -5.03 -36.05 -33.53
CA SER A 129 -5.85 -35.86 -34.73
C SER A 129 -7.03 -34.93 -34.45
N HIS A 130 -7.32 -33.99 -35.36
CA HIS A 130 -8.48 -33.08 -35.29
C HIS A 130 -8.50 -32.15 -34.07
N LEU A 131 -7.57 -31.18 -34.04
CA LEU A 131 -7.53 -30.15 -32.99
C LEU A 131 -8.88 -29.42 -32.83
N ALA A 132 -9.23 -29.11 -31.57
CA ALA A 132 -10.40 -28.31 -31.22
C ALA A 132 -10.35 -26.96 -31.93
N SER A 133 -11.51 -26.37 -32.21
CA SER A 133 -11.56 -25.08 -32.88
C SER A 133 -11.25 -23.93 -31.92
N LEU A 134 -10.61 -22.86 -32.42
CA LEU A 134 -10.40 -21.61 -31.68
C LEU A 134 -11.71 -21.09 -31.06
N ARG A 135 -12.80 -21.20 -31.81
CA ARG A 135 -14.13 -20.81 -31.38
C ARG A 135 -14.61 -21.59 -30.15
N GLU A 136 -14.42 -22.91 -30.15
CA GLU A 136 -14.83 -23.78 -29.03
C GLU A 136 -14.13 -23.40 -27.72
N ILE A 137 -12.86 -23.00 -27.80
CA ILE A 137 -12.08 -22.56 -26.63
C ILE A 137 -12.57 -21.19 -26.14
N LEU A 138 -12.64 -20.20 -27.04
CA LEU A 138 -13.02 -18.83 -26.66
C LEU A 138 -14.49 -18.72 -26.22
N ASP A 139 -15.38 -19.53 -26.78
CA ASP A 139 -16.78 -19.61 -26.33
C ASP A 139 -16.87 -20.08 -24.87
N LYS A 140 -16.00 -21.01 -24.46
CA LYS A 140 -15.95 -21.50 -23.08
C LYS A 140 -15.47 -20.45 -22.08
N TRP A 141 -14.58 -19.55 -22.50
CA TRP A 141 -14.13 -18.41 -21.70
C TRP A 141 -15.02 -17.16 -21.85
N ASN A 142 -16.10 -17.26 -22.63
CA ASN A 142 -16.99 -16.18 -23.02
C ASN A 142 -16.28 -14.99 -23.73
N ILE A 143 -15.20 -15.26 -24.46
CA ILE A 143 -14.43 -14.27 -25.21
C ILE A 143 -14.98 -14.20 -26.65
N ASP A 144 -15.21 -12.98 -27.15
CA ASP A 144 -15.72 -12.74 -28.51
C ASP A 144 -14.65 -12.06 -29.37
N ILE A 145 -14.39 -12.66 -30.52
CA ILE A 145 -13.40 -12.23 -31.51
C ILE A 145 -14.05 -11.83 -32.84
N GLU A 146 -15.37 -11.93 -33.03
CA GLU A 146 -16.05 -11.71 -34.32
C GLU A 146 -16.45 -10.23 -34.57
N MET A 147 -15.63 -9.27 -34.15
CA MET A 147 -15.95 -7.83 -34.18
C MET A 147 -15.11 -7.03 -35.19
N SER A 148 -15.68 -5.96 -35.75
CA SER A 148 -14.92 -5.01 -36.60
C SER A 148 -13.88 -4.24 -35.78
N TYR A 149 -12.78 -3.78 -36.39
CA TYR A 149 -11.73 -2.99 -35.70
C TYR A 149 -12.28 -1.71 -35.04
N LYS A 150 -13.32 -1.10 -35.62
CA LYS A 150 -13.97 0.09 -35.08
C LYS A 150 -14.80 -0.23 -33.83
N ASP A 151 -15.42 -1.42 -33.79
CA ASP A 151 -16.12 -1.92 -32.60
C ASP A 151 -15.14 -2.45 -31.54
N TYR A 152 -13.98 -2.96 -31.96
CA TYR A 152 -12.89 -3.42 -31.08
C TYR A 152 -12.36 -2.28 -30.20
N ALA A 153 -12.12 -1.10 -30.76
CA ALA A 153 -11.69 0.09 -30.01
C ALA A 153 -12.79 0.64 -29.07
N GLN A 154 -14.06 0.55 -29.47
CA GLN A 154 -15.20 1.02 -28.67
C GLN A 154 -15.56 0.08 -27.50
N GLN A 155 -15.26 -1.23 -27.62
CA GLN A 155 -15.69 -2.28 -26.67
C GLN A 155 -14.62 -2.76 -25.68
N GLN A 156 -13.41 -2.18 -25.66
CA GLN A 156 -12.42 -2.55 -24.64
C GLN A 156 -12.95 -2.36 -23.19
N HIS A 157 -13.89 -1.44 -22.96
CA HIS A 157 -14.56 -1.28 -21.67
C HIS A 157 -15.73 -2.23 -21.42
N ASP A 158 -16.41 -2.70 -22.47
CA ASP A 158 -17.58 -3.60 -22.36
C ASP A 158 -17.16 -5.07 -22.19
N ARG A 159 -15.97 -5.46 -22.68
CA ARG A 159 -15.43 -6.82 -22.56
C ARG A 159 -15.06 -7.20 -21.12
N ILE A 160 -14.69 -6.23 -20.28
CA ILE A 160 -14.29 -6.47 -18.89
C ILE A 160 -15.40 -7.17 -18.09
N TYR A 161 -16.67 -6.90 -18.39
CA TYR A 161 -17.81 -7.51 -17.71
C TYR A 161 -18.19 -8.90 -18.25
N GLY A 162 -17.77 -9.23 -19.48
CA GLY A 162 -18.16 -10.44 -20.20
C GLY A 162 -17.18 -11.60 -20.07
N VAL A 163 -15.91 -11.33 -19.78
CA VAL A 163 -14.87 -12.35 -19.58
C VAL A 163 -15.11 -13.09 -18.26
N GLN A 164 -15.16 -14.42 -18.31
CA GLN A 164 -15.49 -15.28 -17.16
C GLN A 164 -14.29 -16.10 -16.68
N ILE A 165 -13.17 -16.00 -17.38
CA ILE A 165 -11.92 -16.53 -16.88
C ILE A 165 -11.39 -15.58 -15.80
N ILE A 166 -11.23 -16.09 -14.59
CA ILE A 166 -10.81 -15.27 -13.44
C ILE A 166 -9.29 -15.33 -13.25
N ASP A 167 -8.76 -14.51 -12.34
CA ASP A 167 -7.32 -14.32 -12.09
C ASP A 167 -6.55 -15.62 -11.77
N ASP A 168 -7.23 -16.68 -11.35
CA ASP A 168 -6.63 -17.98 -11.07
C ASP A 168 -6.77 -18.99 -12.23
N GLY A 169 -7.28 -18.58 -13.39
CA GLY A 169 -7.45 -19.41 -14.58
C GLY A 169 -8.72 -20.26 -14.61
N ALA A 170 -9.55 -20.26 -13.56
CA ALA A 170 -10.84 -20.96 -13.55
C ALA A 170 -11.92 -20.20 -14.33
N ILE A 171 -13.03 -20.87 -14.64
CA ILE A 171 -14.23 -20.24 -15.21
C ILE A 171 -15.19 -19.92 -14.07
N GLU A 172 -15.70 -18.70 -14.07
CA GLU A 172 -16.69 -18.25 -13.12
C GLU A 172 -18.01 -19.02 -13.25
N GLN A 173 -18.60 -19.34 -12.11
CA GLN A 173 -19.95 -19.89 -12.04
C GLN A 173 -21.01 -18.81 -12.24
N MET A 174 -21.99 -19.06 -13.11
CA MET A 174 -23.09 -18.13 -13.35
C MET A 174 -24.01 -18.04 -12.12
N ASN A 175 -24.30 -16.82 -11.66
CA ASN A 175 -25.21 -16.63 -10.53
C ASN A 175 -26.69 -16.77 -10.94
N ASP A 176 -27.54 -17.08 -9.96
CA ASP A 176 -28.96 -17.37 -10.19
C ASP A 176 -29.74 -16.21 -10.82
N GLU A 177 -29.43 -14.96 -10.46
CA GLU A 177 -30.07 -13.76 -11.03
C GLU A 177 -29.81 -13.67 -12.54
N LEU A 178 -28.56 -13.86 -12.96
CA LEU A 178 -28.18 -13.85 -14.38
C LEU A 178 -28.67 -15.09 -15.11
N ALA A 179 -28.63 -16.27 -14.46
CA ALA A 179 -29.14 -17.51 -15.04
C ALA A 179 -30.65 -17.42 -15.33
N GLN A 180 -31.43 -16.89 -14.39
CA GLN A 180 -32.87 -16.67 -14.59
C GLN A 180 -33.12 -15.69 -15.74
N ALA A 181 -32.42 -14.55 -15.75
CA ALA A 181 -32.54 -13.59 -16.84
C ALA A 181 -32.18 -14.21 -18.20
N CYS A 182 -31.17 -15.08 -18.25
CA CYS A 182 -30.84 -15.82 -19.47
C CYS A 182 -31.99 -16.72 -19.91
N VAL A 183 -32.57 -17.50 -19.00
CA VAL A 183 -33.71 -18.39 -19.25
C VAL A 183 -34.97 -17.62 -19.69
N ASP A 184 -35.24 -16.46 -19.09
CA ASP A 184 -36.37 -15.60 -19.41
C ASP A 184 -36.24 -14.99 -20.81
N GLY A 185 -35.00 -14.72 -21.23
CA GLY A 185 -34.65 -14.18 -22.55
C GLY A 185 -34.70 -15.20 -23.69
N LEU A 186 -34.71 -16.51 -23.41
CA LEU A 186 -34.84 -17.58 -24.41
C LEU A 186 -36.28 -17.67 -24.95
N LYS A 187 -36.72 -16.63 -25.65
CA LYS A 187 -38.05 -16.52 -26.25
C LYS A 187 -37.93 -15.94 -27.65
N ASN A 188 -38.83 -16.37 -28.54
CA ASN A 188 -38.92 -15.93 -29.93
C ASN A 188 -37.66 -16.21 -30.77
N LEU A 189 -36.84 -17.20 -30.40
CA LEU A 189 -35.68 -17.62 -31.17
C LEU A 189 -36.06 -18.65 -32.23
N GLU A 190 -35.41 -18.60 -33.40
CA GLU A 190 -35.44 -19.70 -34.37
C GLU A 190 -34.27 -20.66 -34.08
N ILE A 191 -34.59 -21.89 -33.70
CA ILE A 191 -33.61 -22.87 -33.20
C ILE A 191 -33.41 -24.00 -34.23
N HIS A 192 -32.17 -24.16 -34.64
CA HIS A 192 -31.73 -25.07 -35.71
C HIS A 192 -31.02 -26.31 -35.13
N ASN A 193 -30.95 -27.39 -35.92
CA ASN A 193 -30.36 -28.65 -35.45
C ASN A 193 -28.83 -28.63 -35.45
N ASN A 194 -28.24 -28.07 -36.50
CA ASN A 194 -26.81 -28.20 -36.75
C ASN A 194 -26.05 -27.01 -36.16
N PRO A 195 -24.88 -27.23 -35.54
CA PRO A 195 -24.06 -26.15 -35.02
C PRO A 195 -23.53 -25.28 -36.17
N GLN A 196 -23.89 -24.00 -36.13
CA GLN A 196 -23.33 -22.93 -36.94
C GLN A 196 -22.68 -21.89 -36.01
N PRO A 197 -21.88 -20.97 -36.56
CA PRO A 197 -21.51 -19.75 -35.85
C PRO A 197 -22.69 -19.13 -35.11
N ILE A 198 -22.53 -18.88 -33.81
CA ILE A 198 -23.62 -18.41 -32.94
C ILE A 198 -24.16 -17.04 -33.34
N ASN A 199 -23.39 -16.25 -34.08
CA ASN A 199 -23.82 -14.98 -34.67
C ASN A 199 -24.70 -15.16 -35.92
N MET A 200 -24.69 -16.34 -36.54
CA MET A 200 -25.49 -16.67 -37.72
C MET A 200 -26.81 -17.34 -37.33
N GLU A 201 -26.76 -18.43 -36.56
CA GLU A 201 -27.94 -19.21 -36.18
C GLU A 201 -27.82 -19.75 -34.76
N VAL A 202 -28.94 -19.83 -34.04
CA VAL A 202 -29.02 -20.51 -32.74
C VAL A 202 -29.17 -22.00 -32.95
N SER A 203 -28.21 -22.79 -32.47
CA SER A 203 -28.32 -24.24 -32.50
C SER A 203 -28.96 -24.79 -31.22
N LEU A 204 -29.72 -25.87 -31.36
CA LEU A 204 -30.33 -26.56 -30.22
C LEU A 204 -29.25 -27.07 -29.26
N GLN A 205 -28.09 -27.48 -29.79
CA GLN A 205 -26.94 -27.89 -28.99
C GLN A 205 -26.42 -26.75 -28.11
N SER A 206 -26.25 -25.53 -28.67
CA SER A 206 -25.77 -24.38 -27.89
C SER A 206 -26.74 -23.99 -26.76
N VAL A 207 -28.06 -24.13 -26.98
CA VAL A 207 -29.06 -23.85 -25.92
C VAL A 207 -28.95 -24.88 -24.80
N PHE A 208 -28.89 -26.17 -25.13
CA PHE A 208 -28.72 -27.22 -24.12
C PHE A 208 -27.41 -27.09 -23.35
N SER A 209 -26.29 -26.87 -24.04
CA SER A 209 -24.98 -26.58 -23.43
C SER A 209 -25.05 -25.45 -22.41
N GLY A 210 -25.84 -24.42 -22.71
CA GLY A 210 -26.08 -23.30 -21.81
C GLY A 210 -26.91 -23.65 -20.57
N LEU A 211 -27.91 -24.50 -20.72
CA LEU A 211 -28.84 -24.81 -19.63
C LEU A 211 -28.30 -25.87 -18.65
N TYR A 212 -27.52 -26.85 -19.13
CA TYR A 212 -27.11 -27.98 -18.31
C TYR A 212 -26.20 -27.60 -17.13
N ASP A 213 -25.40 -26.54 -17.28
CA ASP A 213 -24.47 -26.04 -16.25
C ASP A 213 -25.08 -24.99 -15.31
N ILE A 214 -26.38 -24.69 -15.46
CA ILE A 214 -27.08 -23.86 -14.48
C ILE A 214 -27.27 -24.68 -13.21
N THR A 215 -26.62 -24.23 -12.13
CA THR A 215 -26.60 -24.95 -10.86
C THR A 215 -27.93 -24.98 -10.14
N ASN A 216 -28.79 -23.97 -10.32
CA ASN A 216 -30.13 -23.97 -9.75
C ASN A 216 -31.07 -24.85 -10.59
N GLU A 217 -31.49 -25.98 -10.02
CA GLU A 217 -32.28 -26.98 -10.73
C GLU A 217 -33.64 -26.45 -11.22
N SER A 218 -34.26 -25.53 -10.46
CA SER A 218 -35.55 -24.94 -10.83
C SER A 218 -35.41 -24.07 -12.09
N ILE A 219 -34.38 -23.22 -12.12
CA ILE A 219 -34.07 -22.35 -13.26
C ILE A 219 -33.75 -23.20 -14.48
N ARG A 220 -32.93 -24.24 -14.30
CA ARG A 220 -32.59 -25.18 -15.37
C ARG A 220 -33.82 -25.87 -15.93
N ALA A 221 -34.70 -26.40 -15.08
CA ALA A 221 -35.92 -27.09 -15.51
C ALA A 221 -36.87 -26.15 -16.27
N GLU A 222 -37.01 -24.90 -15.82
CA GLU A 222 -37.75 -23.86 -16.52
C GLU A 222 -37.14 -23.58 -17.91
N GLY A 223 -35.83 -23.39 -17.98
CA GLY A 223 -35.12 -23.19 -19.24
C GLY A 223 -35.36 -24.32 -20.24
N MET A 224 -35.29 -25.58 -19.78
CA MET A 224 -35.55 -26.75 -20.62
C MET A 224 -37.00 -26.76 -21.16
N LYS A 225 -37.98 -26.30 -20.36
CA LYS A 225 -39.38 -26.17 -20.79
C LYS A 225 -39.55 -25.04 -21.82
N ASN A 226 -38.87 -23.92 -21.59
CA ASN A 226 -38.97 -22.71 -22.43
C ASN A 226 -38.52 -22.96 -23.88
N ILE A 227 -37.60 -23.90 -24.11
CA ILE A 227 -37.10 -24.24 -25.46
C ILE A 227 -38.26 -24.52 -26.41
N ARG A 228 -39.19 -25.41 -26.05
CA ARG A 228 -40.34 -25.75 -26.91
C ARG A 228 -41.54 -24.83 -26.72
N GLN A 229 -41.68 -24.21 -25.55
CA GLN A 229 -42.86 -23.41 -25.23
C GLN A 229 -42.82 -22.02 -25.88
N PHE A 230 -41.65 -21.38 -25.96
CA PHE A 230 -41.53 -19.98 -26.36
C PHE A 230 -40.63 -19.75 -27.58
N ASN A 231 -40.08 -20.80 -28.19
CA ASN A 231 -39.21 -20.69 -29.36
C ASN A 231 -39.69 -21.57 -30.51
N LYS A 232 -39.21 -21.27 -31.71
CA LYS A 232 -39.58 -21.97 -32.94
C LYS A 232 -38.45 -22.90 -33.36
N LEU A 233 -38.67 -24.21 -33.20
CA LEU A 233 -37.70 -25.21 -33.63
C LEU A 233 -37.90 -25.56 -35.10
N SER A 234 -36.81 -25.69 -35.84
CA SER A 234 -36.83 -26.33 -37.16
C SER A 234 -37.29 -27.79 -37.06
N THR A 235 -37.90 -28.34 -38.11
CA THR A 235 -38.39 -29.73 -38.14
C THR A 235 -37.30 -30.74 -37.78
N ASN A 236 -36.06 -30.49 -38.19
CA ASN A 236 -34.93 -31.36 -37.86
C ASN A 236 -34.47 -31.21 -36.40
N ALA A 237 -34.52 -29.99 -35.84
CA ALA A 237 -34.18 -29.77 -34.43
C ALA A 237 -35.18 -30.47 -33.50
N ASP A 238 -36.47 -30.41 -33.84
CA ASP A 238 -37.51 -31.07 -33.05
C ASP A 238 -37.42 -32.61 -33.13
N LYS A 239 -37.12 -33.17 -34.32
CA LYS A 239 -36.89 -34.62 -34.50
C LYS A 239 -35.71 -35.15 -33.69
N ASN A 240 -34.63 -34.38 -33.59
CA ASN A 240 -33.40 -34.80 -32.92
C ASN A 240 -33.29 -34.34 -31.45
N TYR A 241 -34.36 -33.76 -30.90
CA TYR A 241 -34.33 -33.07 -29.60
C TYR A 241 -33.69 -33.90 -28.47
N GLY A 242 -34.08 -35.17 -28.31
CA GLY A 242 -33.55 -36.04 -27.26
C GLY A 242 -32.05 -36.38 -27.41
N GLN A 243 -31.61 -36.60 -28.66
CA GLN A 243 -30.19 -36.88 -28.94
C GLN A 243 -29.32 -35.65 -28.71
N VAL A 244 -29.77 -34.48 -29.16
CA VAL A 244 -29.03 -33.21 -29.00
C VAL A 244 -28.98 -32.79 -27.54
N SER A 245 -30.06 -33.04 -26.78
CA SER A 245 -30.12 -32.84 -25.33
C SER A 245 -29.00 -33.60 -24.60
N SER A 246 -28.83 -34.90 -24.91
CA SER A 246 -27.77 -35.74 -24.33
C SER A 246 -26.36 -35.26 -24.71
N ASN A 247 -26.20 -34.64 -25.89
CA ASN A 247 -24.92 -34.09 -26.32
C ASN A 247 -24.60 -32.74 -25.64
N GLY A 248 -25.62 -31.92 -25.37
CA GLY A 248 -25.46 -30.66 -24.64
C GLY A 248 -25.02 -30.90 -23.20
N GLU A 249 -25.52 -31.95 -22.56
CA GLU A 249 -25.11 -32.39 -21.22
C GLU A 249 -23.59 -32.69 -21.14
N ARG A 250 -23.00 -33.16 -22.25
CA ARG A 250 -21.56 -33.46 -22.35
C ARG A 250 -20.68 -32.23 -22.64
N LYS A 251 -21.27 -31.10 -23.03
CA LYS A 251 -20.56 -29.86 -23.41
C LYS A 251 -21.16 -28.66 -22.70
N GLN A 252 -21.06 -28.65 -21.37
CA GLN A 252 -21.59 -27.61 -20.48
C GLN A 252 -20.86 -26.27 -20.67
N ASN A 253 -21.61 -25.19 -20.87
CA ASN A 253 -21.12 -23.80 -20.92
C ASN A 253 -22.30 -22.82 -20.75
N PRO A 254 -22.61 -22.36 -19.53
CA PRO A 254 -23.80 -21.56 -19.26
C PRO A 254 -23.70 -20.16 -19.86
N TRP A 255 -22.48 -19.65 -19.99
CA TRP A 255 -22.19 -18.32 -20.53
C TRP A 255 -22.55 -18.18 -22.01
N ILE A 256 -22.68 -19.29 -22.73
CA ILE A 256 -23.16 -19.28 -24.12
C ILE A 256 -24.56 -18.66 -24.25
N LEU A 257 -25.40 -18.73 -23.20
CA LEU A 257 -26.73 -18.10 -23.20
C LEU A 257 -26.62 -16.58 -23.33
N THR A 258 -25.63 -15.96 -22.68
CA THR A 258 -25.39 -14.52 -22.80
C THR A 258 -25.01 -14.14 -24.24
N LYS A 259 -24.23 -14.98 -24.93
CA LYS A 259 -23.89 -14.79 -26.35
C LYS A 259 -25.11 -14.95 -27.26
N ILE A 260 -25.92 -15.98 -27.04
CA ILE A 260 -27.16 -16.20 -27.80
C ILE A 260 -28.04 -14.95 -27.72
N LEU A 261 -28.27 -14.44 -26.50
CA LEU A 261 -29.08 -13.23 -26.31
C LEU A 261 -28.44 -11.99 -26.93
N ARG A 262 -27.12 -11.84 -26.85
CA ARG A 262 -26.41 -10.72 -27.48
C ARG A 262 -26.64 -10.62 -28.99
N TYR A 263 -26.61 -11.75 -29.70
CA TYR A 263 -26.75 -11.76 -31.16
C TYR A 263 -28.20 -11.86 -31.64
N HIS A 264 -29.01 -12.67 -30.97
CA HIS A 264 -30.37 -13.02 -31.44
C HIS A 264 -31.49 -12.34 -30.66
N ASN A 265 -31.18 -11.67 -29.55
CA ASN A 265 -32.13 -10.89 -28.76
C ASN A 265 -31.48 -9.61 -28.21
N LYS A 266 -30.93 -8.80 -29.12
CA LYS A 266 -30.06 -7.66 -28.81
C LYS A 266 -30.69 -6.66 -27.84
N ASP A 267 -31.97 -6.34 -28.01
CA ASP A 267 -32.67 -5.39 -27.14
C ASP A 267 -32.76 -5.90 -25.70
N TYR A 268 -33.09 -7.20 -25.52
CA TYR A 268 -33.11 -7.83 -24.20
C TYR A 268 -31.72 -7.88 -23.59
N TYR A 269 -30.69 -8.18 -24.39
CA TYR A 269 -29.31 -8.19 -23.92
C TYR A 269 -28.86 -6.83 -23.39
N GLU A 270 -29.07 -5.75 -24.15
CA GLU A 270 -28.65 -4.40 -23.75
C GLU A 270 -29.45 -3.89 -22.54
N GLN A 271 -30.74 -4.24 -22.41
CA GLN A 271 -31.61 -3.74 -21.34
C GLN A 271 -31.51 -4.56 -20.04
N ILE A 272 -31.27 -5.87 -20.12
CA ILE A 272 -31.33 -6.77 -18.95
C ILE A 272 -29.99 -7.44 -18.67
N ILE A 273 -29.42 -8.14 -19.66
CA ILE A 273 -28.21 -8.96 -19.44
C ILE A 273 -26.97 -8.10 -19.17
N LYS A 274 -26.73 -7.07 -19.99
CA LYS A 274 -25.55 -6.20 -19.87
C LYS A 274 -25.50 -5.45 -18.53
N PRO A 275 -26.59 -4.87 -18.01
CA PRO A 275 -26.60 -4.32 -16.65
C PRO A 275 -26.29 -5.32 -15.55
N LEU A 276 -26.78 -6.56 -15.66
CA LEU A 276 -26.49 -7.63 -14.68
C LEU A 276 -25.01 -8.05 -14.71
N LEU A 277 -24.42 -8.21 -15.89
CA LEU A 277 -22.98 -8.48 -16.05
C LEU A 277 -22.13 -7.38 -15.40
N LYS A 278 -22.50 -6.11 -15.61
CA LYS A 278 -21.83 -4.96 -14.98
C LYS A 278 -21.96 -4.97 -13.46
N LYS A 279 -23.16 -5.22 -12.94
CA LYS A 279 -23.45 -5.33 -11.49
C LYS A 279 -22.61 -6.43 -10.84
N ASN A 280 -22.51 -7.60 -11.48
CA ASN A 280 -21.72 -8.73 -10.98
C ASN A 280 -20.23 -8.38 -10.89
N TYR A 281 -19.68 -7.77 -11.94
CA TYR A 281 -18.28 -7.32 -11.94
C TYR A 281 -17.99 -6.26 -10.86
N GLU A 282 -18.85 -5.25 -10.70
CA GLU A 282 -18.68 -4.24 -9.65
C GLU A 282 -18.74 -4.83 -8.24
N THR A 283 -19.59 -5.86 -8.04
CA THR A 283 -19.70 -6.57 -6.76
C THR A 283 -18.41 -7.31 -6.44
N LYS A 284 -17.85 -8.06 -7.40
CA LYS A 284 -16.56 -8.77 -7.22
C LYS A 284 -15.41 -7.83 -6.97
N LYS A 285 -15.37 -6.69 -7.68
CA LYS A 285 -14.34 -5.67 -7.45
C LYS A 285 -14.39 -5.18 -6.00
N LYS A 286 -15.58 -5.02 -5.41
CA LYS A 286 -15.75 -4.68 -3.99
C LYS A 286 -15.35 -5.83 -3.08
N GLU A 287 -15.72 -7.07 -3.38
CA GLU A 287 -15.34 -8.25 -2.59
C GLU A 287 -13.83 -8.46 -2.55
N LYS A 288 -13.16 -8.35 -3.70
CA LYS A 288 -11.69 -8.37 -3.80
C LYS A 288 -11.07 -7.26 -2.96
N GLN A 289 -11.63 -6.05 -3.01
CA GLN A 289 -11.16 -4.94 -2.17
C GLN A 289 -11.35 -5.23 -0.67
N ILE A 290 -12.48 -5.82 -0.28
CA ILE A 290 -12.74 -6.21 1.11
C ILE A 290 -11.74 -7.26 1.56
N LEU A 291 -11.46 -8.27 0.73
CA LEU A 291 -10.49 -9.32 1.03
C LEU A 291 -9.08 -8.75 1.21
N ILE A 292 -8.61 -7.90 0.30
CA ILE A 292 -7.33 -7.18 0.43
C ILE A 292 -7.33 -6.35 1.72
N ASN A 293 -8.42 -5.64 2.00
CA ASN A 293 -8.56 -4.87 3.24
C ASN A 293 -8.64 -5.75 4.49
N GLN A 294 -8.89 -7.04 4.41
CA GLN A 294 -8.86 -7.94 5.57
C GLN A 294 -7.46 -8.55 5.76
N THR A 295 -6.79 -8.92 4.67
CA THR A 295 -5.50 -9.61 4.70
C THR A 295 -4.31 -8.68 4.87
N LEU A 296 -4.42 -7.42 4.43
CA LEU A 296 -3.30 -6.46 4.49
C LEU A 296 -3.04 -6.01 5.94
N ILE A 297 -1.88 -6.40 6.49
CA ILE A 297 -1.45 -6.01 7.84
C ILE A 297 -0.64 -4.71 7.74
N PRO A 298 -1.09 -3.59 8.36
CA PRO A 298 -0.36 -2.33 8.35
C PRO A 298 0.99 -2.44 9.09
N ASN A 299 1.99 -1.74 8.59
CA ASN A 299 3.24 -1.56 9.31
C ASN A 299 3.03 -0.67 10.55
N LYS A 300 3.90 -0.85 11.56
CA LYS A 300 4.01 0.10 12.68
C LYS A 300 4.91 1.26 12.25
N ILE A 301 4.55 2.49 12.62
CA ILE A 301 5.46 3.63 12.47
C ILE A 301 6.65 3.40 13.40
N ASP A 302 7.83 3.24 12.81
CA ASP A 302 9.11 3.10 13.48
C ASP A 302 9.98 4.34 13.19
N LEU A 303 10.46 4.97 14.25
CA LEU A 303 11.31 6.16 14.25
C LEU A 303 12.80 5.84 14.14
N GLN A 304 13.20 4.56 14.16
CA GLN A 304 14.53 4.09 13.78
C GLN A 304 14.61 3.74 12.28
N ASP A 305 13.49 3.43 11.67
CA ASP A 305 13.38 3.27 10.22
C ASP A 305 13.56 4.62 9.52
N VAL A 306 14.60 4.73 8.69
CA VAL A 306 14.97 5.97 7.97
C VAL A 306 14.01 6.32 6.82
N PHE A 307 13.13 5.41 6.42
CA PHE A 307 12.22 5.62 5.30
C PHE A 307 11.25 6.79 5.54
N THR A 308 11.12 7.68 4.57
CA THR A 308 10.32 8.91 4.60
C THR A 308 9.43 9.05 3.37
N LEU A 309 8.66 10.15 3.31
CA LEU A 309 7.93 10.52 2.08
C LEU A 309 8.86 10.79 0.89
N LEU A 310 10.10 11.21 1.11
CA LEU A 310 11.06 11.43 0.03
C LEU A 310 11.44 10.11 -0.64
N ASP A 311 11.76 9.09 0.16
CA ASP A 311 12.06 7.75 -0.33
C ASP A 311 10.88 7.17 -1.13
N MET A 312 9.65 7.41 -0.66
CA MET A 312 8.45 7.02 -1.40
C MET A 312 8.34 7.74 -2.76
N GLN A 313 8.69 9.03 -2.83
CA GLN A 313 8.73 9.77 -4.09
C GLN A 313 9.77 9.20 -5.05
N GLU A 314 10.97 8.87 -4.55
CA GLU A 314 12.05 8.27 -5.33
C GLU A 314 11.67 6.87 -5.85
N LYS A 315 11.14 5.99 -4.98
CA LYS A 315 10.63 4.68 -5.38
C LYS A 315 9.60 4.77 -6.48
N THR A 316 8.71 5.77 -6.38
CA THR A 316 7.67 5.97 -7.39
C THR A 316 8.24 6.51 -8.70
N ALA A 317 9.19 7.45 -8.64
CA ALA A 317 9.89 7.96 -9.82
C ALA A 317 10.69 6.87 -10.55
N ASN A 318 11.23 5.91 -9.80
CA ASN A 318 11.94 4.74 -10.31
C ASN A 318 11.00 3.61 -10.78
N GLY A 319 9.68 3.74 -10.59
CA GLY A 319 8.69 2.73 -10.95
C GLY A 319 8.80 1.45 -10.11
N GLU A 320 9.34 1.51 -8.89
CA GLU A 320 9.60 0.31 -8.08
C GLU A 320 8.32 -0.37 -7.57
N TYR A 321 7.21 0.37 -7.51
CA TYR A 321 5.92 -0.16 -7.09
C TYR A 321 5.25 -0.98 -8.19
N LYS A 322 4.91 -2.22 -7.85
CA LYS A 322 4.19 -3.14 -8.76
C LYS A 322 2.69 -3.07 -8.60
N ASN A 323 2.21 -2.78 -7.39
CA ASN A 323 0.80 -2.78 -7.03
C ASN A 323 0.49 -1.78 -5.91
N GLU A 324 -0.79 -1.58 -5.63
CA GLU A 324 -1.24 -0.64 -4.60
C GLU A 324 -0.89 -1.11 -3.18
N GLU A 325 -0.84 -2.42 -2.93
CA GLU A 325 -0.57 -2.99 -1.61
C GLU A 325 0.82 -2.58 -1.10
N GLN A 326 1.84 -2.60 -1.96
CA GLN A 326 3.18 -2.14 -1.61
C GLN A 326 3.21 -0.65 -1.22
N ILE A 327 2.39 0.16 -1.89
CA ILE A 327 2.24 1.60 -1.61
C ILE A 327 1.57 1.81 -0.26
N VAL A 328 0.51 1.05 0.04
CA VAL A 328 -0.17 1.09 1.34
C VAL A 328 0.80 0.65 2.45
N MET A 329 1.57 -0.42 2.25
CA MET A 329 2.57 -0.87 3.22
C MET A 329 3.58 0.24 3.52
N ASP A 330 4.12 0.91 2.50
CA ASP A 330 5.05 2.01 2.72
C ASP A 330 4.40 3.24 3.37
N LEU A 331 3.17 3.60 2.97
CA LEU A 331 2.43 4.69 3.61
C LEU A 331 2.14 4.42 5.09
N THR A 332 1.84 3.16 5.47
CA THR A 332 1.54 2.82 6.89
C THR A 332 2.76 2.94 7.80
N ARG A 333 3.98 2.94 7.24
CA ARG A 333 5.22 3.26 7.98
C ARG A 333 5.35 4.75 8.30
N LEU A 334 4.59 5.60 7.60
CA LEU A 334 4.74 7.05 7.61
C LEU A 334 3.56 7.76 8.24
N LEU A 335 2.33 7.27 8.07
CA LEU A 335 1.13 8.06 8.34
C LEU A 335 0.12 7.26 9.17
N VAL A 336 -0.49 7.92 10.15
CA VAL A 336 -1.69 7.48 10.85
C VAL A 336 -2.61 8.66 11.13
N TYR A 337 -3.87 8.38 11.44
CA TYR A 337 -4.80 9.39 11.96
C TYR A 337 -5.66 8.83 13.09
N TYR A 338 -6.21 9.72 13.91
CA TYR A 338 -7.12 9.38 15.01
C TYR A 338 -8.07 10.54 15.30
N GLU A 339 -9.18 10.24 15.96
CA GLU A 339 -10.22 11.21 16.29
C GLU A 339 -9.69 12.29 17.26
N GLY A 340 -9.86 13.56 16.89
CA GLY A 340 -9.60 14.72 17.75
C GLY A 340 -10.89 15.34 18.30
N GLU A 341 -10.79 16.42 19.09
CA GLU A 341 -11.99 17.04 19.70
C GLU A 341 -12.97 17.63 18.66
N THR A 342 -12.48 18.07 17.51
CA THR A 342 -13.29 18.74 16.47
C THR A 342 -13.15 18.10 15.09
N GLU A 343 -11.96 17.62 14.76
CA GLU A 343 -11.61 16.99 13.49
C GLU A 343 -10.53 15.92 13.75
N ASP A 344 -10.33 15.03 12.79
CA ASP A 344 -9.27 14.02 12.85
C ASP A 344 -7.88 14.67 12.87
N ILE A 345 -7.00 14.10 13.70
CA ILE A 345 -5.60 14.51 13.81
C ILE A 345 -4.75 13.52 13.02
N TYR A 346 -3.94 14.04 12.12
CA TYR A 346 -3.02 13.25 11.31
C TYR A 346 -1.61 13.36 11.86
N THR A 347 -0.95 12.22 12.07
CA THR A 347 0.45 12.17 12.48
C THR A 347 1.28 11.56 11.36
N ILE A 348 2.30 12.29 10.93
CA ILE A 348 3.21 11.87 9.87
C ILE A 348 4.65 11.81 10.35
N LYS A 349 5.35 10.72 10.05
CA LYS A 349 6.78 10.56 10.23
C LYS A 349 7.52 11.45 9.21
N GLY A 350 8.49 12.21 9.69
CA GLY A 350 9.39 12.98 8.85
C GLY A 350 10.78 13.06 9.48
N TYR A 351 11.72 13.63 8.73
CA TYR A 351 13.09 13.78 9.16
C TYR A 351 13.37 15.21 9.60
N ASP A 352 13.96 15.36 10.79
CA ASP A 352 14.47 16.62 11.31
C ASP A 352 15.96 16.73 10.99
N SER A 353 16.31 17.62 10.06
CA SER A 353 17.67 17.81 9.60
C SER A 353 18.59 18.52 10.59
N ILE A 354 18.03 19.16 11.63
CA ILE A 354 18.84 19.84 12.66
C ILE A 354 19.33 18.82 13.69
N CYS A 355 18.42 17.92 14.09
CA CYS A 355 18.71 16.90 15.09
C CYS A 355 19.16 15.56 14.48
N ASP A 356 19.21 15.45 13.15
CA ASP A 356 19.54 14.23 12.40
C ASP A 356 18.74 13.01 12.89
N THR A 357 17.41 13.17 12.93
CA THR A 357 16.53 12.19 13.55
C THR A 357 15.14 12.17 12.93
N GLN A 358 14.49 11.02 12.94
CA GLN A 358 13.07 10.93 12.57
C GLN A 358 12.18 11.49 13.68
N VAL A 359 11.09 12.15 13.33
CA VAL A 359 10.15 12.72 14.30
C VAL A 359 8.71 12.57 13.81
N LEU A 360 7.76 12.68 14.73
CA LEU A 360 6.35 12.68 14.43
C LEU A 360 5.83 14.11 14.37
N TYR A 361 5.21 14.47 13.25
CA TYR A 361 4.55 15.76 13.06
C TYR A 361 3.05 15.61 13.03
N HIS A 362 2.35 16.41 13.82
CA HIS A 362 0.89 16.55 13.73
C HIS A 362 0.54 17.56 12.64
N LYS A 363 -0.33 17.20 11.71
CA LYS A 363 -0.74 18.03 10.57
C LYS A 363 -2.25 18.00 10.37
N LEU A 364 -2.76 19.03 9.68
CA LEU A 364 -4.13 19.05 9.18
C LEU A 364 -4.31 18.07 8.03
N GLU A 365 -5.51 17.52 7.90
CA GLU A 365 -5.95 16.70 6.76
C GLU A 365 -5.57 17.35 5.43
N GLY A 366 -5.94 18.61 5.22
CA GLY A 366 -5.67 19.34 3.98
C GLY A 366 -4.18 19.48 3.67
N THR A 367 -3.31 19.52 4.68
CA THR A 367 -1.85 19.54 4.48
C THR A 367 -1.35 18.16 4.07
N VAL A 368 -1.80 17.10 4.74
CA VAL A 368 -1.43 15.72 4.40
C VAL A 368 -1.87 15.39 2.98
N TYR A 369 -3.12 15.69 2.62
CA TYR A 369 -3.63 15.46 1.27
C TYR A 369 -2.81 16.18 0.21
N LYS A 370 -2.43 17.44 0.43
CA LYS A 370 -1.56 18.17 -0.49
C LYS A 370 -0.16 17.56 -0.60
N GLN A 371 0.37 16.95 0.44
CA GLN A 371 1.66 16.24 0.39
C GLN A 371 1.53 14.96 -0.43
N LEU A 372 0.50 14.15 -0.16
CA LEU A 372 0.25 12.89 -0.87
C LEU A 372 -0.15 13.11 -2.34
N GLU A 373 -0.80 14.21 -2.67
CA GLU A 373 -1.17 14.56 -4.05
C GLU A 373 0.07 14.81 -4.94
N LYS A 374 1.23 15.13 -4.34
CA LYS A 374 2.48 15.35 -5.09
C LYS A 374 3.19 14.04 -5.47
N ILE A 375 2.73 12.90 -4.95
CA ILE A 375 3.33 11.59 -5.21
C ILE A 375 2.51 10.91 -6.30
N ASN A 376 2.94 11.07 -7.55
CA ASN A 376 2.28 10.47 -8.72
C ASN A 376 2.69 9.02 -8.89
N ILE A 377 1.74 8.09 -8.82
CA ILE A 377 1.96 6.65 -8.91
C ILE A 377 1.85 6.19 -10.35
N ASN A 378 2.92 5.56 -10.84
CA ASN A 378 2.93 4.84 -12.11
C ASN A 378 3.33 3.39 -11.84
N PHE A 379 2.48 2.44 -12.22
CA PHE A 379 2.83 1.02 -12.18
C PHE A 379 3.58 0.65 -13.46
N ASN A 380 4.73 -0.02 -13.34
CA ASN A 380 5.56 -0.44 -14.48
C ASN A 380 4.83 -1.33 -15.51
N ASN A 381 3.65 -1.86 -15.18
CA ASN A 381 2.88 -2.76 -16.05
C ASN A 381 1.78 -2.06 -16.87
N GLN A 382 1.54 -0.75 -16.71
CA GLN A 382 0.70 -0.03 -17.66
C GLN A 382 1.56 0.37 -18.87
N LYS A 383 1.58 -0.48 -19.89
CA LYS A 383 1.83 0.02 -21.26
C LYS A 383 0.81 1.13 -21.46
N THR A 384 1.30 2.35 -21.66
CA THR A 384 0.51 3.52 -22.01
C THR A 384 -0.28 3.21 -23.27
N ASP A 385 -1.53 2.79 -23.10
CA ASP A 385 -2.48 2.83 -24.20
C ASP A 385 -2.66 4.29 -24.57
N GLU A 386 -2.45 4.52 -25.85
CA GLU A 386 -2.46 5.83 -26.49
C GLU A 386 -3.77 6.57 -26.21
N LYS A 387 -3.60 7.88 -26.05
CA LYS A 387 -4.63 8.94 -26.06
C LYS A 387 -5.95 8.49 -26.69
N SER A 388 -6.94 8.20 -25.86
CA SER A 388 -8.33 8.19 -26.28
C SER A 388 -8.75 9.64 -26.59
N ASP A 389 -9.23 9.86 -27.82
CA ASP A 389 -9.81 11.12 -28.26
C ASP A 389 -10.91 11.62 -27.28
N GLY A 390 -10.71 12.85 -26.78
CA GLY A 390 -11.80 13.75 -26.44
C GLY A 390 -12.74 13.35 -25.30
N LYS A 391 -12.24 12.97 -24.11
CA LYS A 391 -13.00 13.08 -22.85
C LYS A 391 -12.07 12.98 -21.63
N LYS A 392 -11.91 14.13 -20.93
CA LYS A 392 -11.18 14.35 -19.65
C LYS A 392 -9.89 13.53 -19.49
N GLU A 393 -8.73 14.20 -19.64
CA GLU A 393 -7.45 13.71 -19.11
C GLU A 393 -7.69 13.08 -17.73
N SER A 394 -7.53 11.76 -17.60
CA SER A 394 -7.68 11.09 -16.31
C SER A 394 -6.58 11.66 -15.42
N ARG A 395 -6.96 12.28 -14.29
CA ARG A 395 -5.98 12.77 -13.33
C ARG A 395 -5.04 11.62 -12.96
N PRO A 396 -3.72 11.89 -12.87
CA PRO A 396 -2.77 10.85 -12.50
C PRO A 396 -3.15 10.24 -11.15
N LEU A 397 -2.99 8.92 -11.02
CA LEU A 397 -3.17 8.25 -9.74
C LEU A 397 -2.11 8.78 -8.77
N THR A 398 -2.52 9.17 -7.57
CA THR A 398 -1.59 9.71 -6.56
C THR A 398 -1.67 8.91 -5.26
N ALA A 399 -0.66 9.04 -4.40
CA ALA A 399 -0.67 8.43 -3.08
C ALA A 399 -1.90 8.84 -2.25
N ASN A 400 -2.49 10.02 -2.51
CA ASN A 400 -3.73 10.45 -1.87
C ASN A 400 -4.94 9.59 -2.27
N HIS A 401 -5.02 9.18 -3.54
CA HIS A 401 -6.07 8.28 -4.00
C HIS A 401 -5.99 6.93 -3.29
N ILE A 402 -4.77 6.39 -3.16
CA ILE A 402 -4.52 5.13 -2.43
C ILE A 402 -4.83 5.30 -0.94
N PHE A 403 -4.34 6.37 -0.30
CA PHE A 403 -4.65 6.65 1.10
C PHE A 403 -6.16 6.66 1.38
N LYS A 404 -6.95 7.36 0.55
CA LYS A 404 -8.42 7.40 0.69
C LYS A 404 -9.06 6.04 0.50
N LYS A 405 -8.58 5.26 -0.48
CA LYS A 405 -9.07 3.90 -0.77
C LYS A 405 -8.85 2.94 0.41
N TYR A 406 -7.73 3.11 1.14
CA TYR A 406 -7.33 2.26 2.27
C TYR A 406 -7.39 2.97 3.63
N ALA A 407 -8.22 4.02 3.79
CA ALA A 407 -8.21 4.90 4.97
C ALA A 407 -8.28 4.13 6.30
N SER A 408 -9.10 3.07 6.37
CA SER A 408 -9.25 2.23 7.57
C SER A 408 -7.93 1.61 8.09
N LYS A 409 -6.91 1.48 7.24
CA LYS A 409 -5.59 0.93 7.59
C LYS A 409 -4.70 1.90 8.36
N PHE A 410 -5.00 3.19 8.28
CA PHE A 410 -4.24 4.26 8.92
C PHE A 410 -4.86 4.73 10.25
N ALA A 411 -6.07 4.26 10.55
CA ALA A 411 -6.82 4.67 11.73
C ALA A 411 -6.24 4.10 13.03
N LYS A 412 -6.12 4.96 14.05
CA LYS A 412 -5.79 4.64 15.44
C LYS A 412 -6.91 5.14 16.36
N LYS A 413 -7.04 4.53 17.54
CA LYS A 413 -7.96 4.97 18.62
C LYS A 413 -7.55 6.31 19.24
N GLY A 414 -6.28 6.68 19.12
CA GLY A 414 -5.71 7.84 19.78
C GLY A 414 -4.19 7.78 19.81
N CYS A 415 -3.59 8.68 20.56
CA CYS A 415 -2.15 8.83 20.72
C CYS A 415 -1.80 8.93 22.21
N LYS A 416 -0.77 8.18 22.63
CA LYS A 416 -0.22 8.22 23.98
C LYS A 416 1.30 8.23 23.92
N PHE A 417 1.92 8.71 24.98
CA PHE A 417 3.37 8.69 25.08
C PHE A 417 3.89 7.25 25.06
N ILE A 418 3.30 6.37 25.88
CA ILE A 418 3.54 4.92 25.88
C ILE A 418 2.20 4.18 25.92
N SER A 419 2.04 3.16 25.07
CA SER A 419 0.91 2.24 25.12
C SER A 419 1.27 0.85 24.60
N GLU A 420 0.72 -0.16 25.25
CA GLU A 420 0.74 -1.56 24.80
C GLU A 420 -0.42 -1.90 23.86
N ASP A 421 -1.44 -1.03 23.73
CA ASP A 421 -2.54 -1.26 22.77
C ASP A 421 -2.04 -0.92 21.35
N PRO A 422 -1.92 -1.88 20.42
CA PRO A 422 -1.44 -1.62 19.06
C PRO A 422 -2.37 -0.69 18.26
N LYS A 423 -3.62 -0.49 18.73
CA LYS A 423 -4.57 0.45 18.15
C LYS A 423 -4.34 1.89 18.62
N ILE A 424 -3.45 2.14 19.58
CA ILE A 424 -3.02 3.48 20.00
C ILE A 424 -1.65 3.78 19.39
N LEU A 425 -1.44 4.99 18.90
CA LEU A 425 -0.12 5.44 18.48
C LEU A 425 0.76 5.68 19.71
N THR A 426 1.88 4.96 19.79
CA THR A 426 2.90 5.14 20.82
C THR A 426 3.99 6.08 20.31
N VAL A 427 4.18 7.21 21.01
CA VAL A 427 5.15 8.26 20.61
C VAL A 427 6.56 7.95 21.06
N PHE A 428 6.73 7.38 22.26
CA PHE A 428 8.02 6.97 22.78
C PHE A 428 8.45 5.63 22.17
N GLN A 429 9.54 5.63 21.43
CA GLN A 429 10.04 4.45 20.71
C GLN A 429 11.47 4.08 21.15
N GLY A 430 11.77 4.38 22.42
CA GLY A 430 13.10 4.19 23.00
C GLY A 430 13.99 5.43 22.87
N TYR A 431 15.16 5.34 23.50
CA TYR A 431 16.19 6.37 23.43
C TYR A 431 17.09 6.20 22.21
N ARG A 432 17.82 7.27 21.86
CA ARG A 432 18.84 7.24 20.80
C ARG A 432 20.00 6.32 21.16
N TYR A 433 20.49 6.44 22.40
CA TYR A 433 21.65 5.70 22.89
C TYR A 433 21.22 4.39 23.52
N LYS A 434 21.97 3.32 23.24
CA LYS A 434 21.73 1.97 23.76
C LYS A 434 22.28 1.83 25.18
N LYS A 435 21.73 0.87 25.92
CA LYS A 435 22.31 0.37 27.17
C LYS A 435 23.52 -0.53 26.86
N LEU A 436 24.59 -0.36 27.62
CA LEU A 436 25.80 -1.19 27.60
C LEU A 436 25.77 -2.25 28.70
N ASP A 437 26.64 -3.26 28.59
CA ASP A 437 26.78 -4.32 29.60
C ASP A 437 27.60 -3.87 30.82
N THR A 438 28.50 -2.90 30.63
CA THR A 438 29.38 -2.34 31.67
C THR A 438 29.49 -0.83 31.51
N ILE A 439 29.69 -0.12 32.62
CA ILE A 439 29.89 1.33 32.65
C ILE A 439 31.39 1.63 32.75
N ASP A 440 31.89 2.45 31.84
CA ASP A 440 33.17 3.16 31.99
C ASP A 440 32.93 4.48 32.73
N TYR A 441 33.38 4.54 33.98
CA TYR A 441 33.26 5.75 34.80
C TYR A 441 34.26 6.84 34.43
N GLU A 442 35.38 6.50 33.78
CA GLU A 442 36.41 7.48 33.42
C GLU A 442 35.87 8.50 32.43
N CYS A 443 35.08 8.06 31.44
CA CYS A 443 34.46 8.97 30.48
C CYS A 443 33.35 9.84 31.11
N LEU A 444 32.73 9.40 32.22
CA LEU A 444 31.65 10.13 32.90
C LEU A 444 32.16 11.16 33.89
N GLN A 445 33.37 10.98 34.40
CA GLN A 445 33.93 11.73 35.53
C GLN A 445 33.78 13.25 35.35
N LYS A 446 34.15 13.80 34.19
CA LYS A 446 34.07 15.25 33.93
C LYS A 446 32.65 15.81 34.00
N TYR A 447 31.66 15.04 33.54
CA TYR A 447 30.26 15.45 33.61
C TYR A 447 29.72 15.34 35.04
N LEU A 448 30.09 14.28 35.76
CA LEU A 448 29.71 14.10 37.16
C LEU A 448 30.34 15.18 38.05
N ASP A 449 31.59 15.55 37.82
CA ASP A 449 32.29 16.64 38.51
C ASP A 449 31.65 17.99 38.20
N LEU A 450 31.25 18.23 36.95
CA LEU A 450 30.48 19.42 36.59
C LEU A 450 29.19 19.54 37.44
N ILE A 451 28.45 18.44 37.59
CA ILE A 451 27.23 18.45 38.41
C ILE A 451 27.58 18.68 39.89
N LYS A 452 28.57 17.97 40.43
CA LYS A 452 28.94 18.05 41.85
C LYS A 452 29.46 19.43 42.22
N GLU A 453 30.45 19.91 41.48
CA GLU A 453 31.21 21.09 41.85
C GLU A 453 30.49 22.38 41.39
N THR A 454 29.95 22.42 40.17
CA THR A 454 29.35 23.65 39.62
C THR A 454 27.88 23.79 39.97
N ILE A 455 27.09 22.72 39.79
CA ILE A 455 25.63 22.78 39.96
C ILE A 455 25.23 22.61 41.43
N ALA A 456 25.76 21.58 42.09
CA ALA A 456 25.47 21.29 43.49
C ALA A 456 26.37 22.04 44.48
N VAL A 457 27.44 22.69 44.01
CA VAL A 457 28.38 23.47 44.83
C VAL A 457 28.97 22.64 45.98
N GLY A 458 29.26 21.36 45.70
CA GLY A 458 29.80 20.41 46.65
C GLY A 458 28.80 19.88 47.70
N ASP A 459 27.51 20.25 47.65
CA ASP A 459 26.50 19.66 48.53
C ASP A 459 26.08 18.27 48.00
N ASP A 460 26.55 17.22 48.68
CA ASP A 460 26.29 15.84 48.30
C ASP A 460 24.77 15.51 48.23
N ARG A 461 23.93 16.15 49.06
CA ARG A 461 22.46 15.90 49.03
C ARG A 461 21.82 16.49 47.79
N VAL A 462 22.27 17.67 47.38
CA VAL A 462 21.80 18.33 46.15
C VAL A 462 22.31 17.57 44.93
N TYR A 463 23.57 17.13 44.95
CA TYR A 463 24.17 16.30 43.92
C TYR A 463 23.39 14.99 43.71
N GLU A 464 23.16 14.23 44.77
CA GLU A 464 22.37 12.99 44.73
C GLU A 464 20.93 13.24 44.25
N TYR A 465 20.30 14.34 44.69
CA TYR A 465 18.96 14.68 44.22
C TYR A 465 18.93 14.91 42.70
N ILE A 466 19.90 15.66 42.16
CA ILE A 466 19.96 15.95 40.72
C ILE A 466 20.14 14.65 39.93
N LEU A 467 21.07 13.78 40.33
CA LEU A 467 21.29 12.50 39.66
C LEU A 467 20.04 11.62 39.70
N ASN A 468 19.42 11.47 40.87
CA ASN A 468 18.20 10.69 41.03
C ASN A 468 17.02 11.27 40.23
N TRP A 469 16.93 12.59 40.10
CA TRP A 469 15.90 13.25 39.29
C TRP A 469 16.09 12.95 37.80
N ILE A 470 17.32 12.97 37.30
CA ILE A 470 17.64 12.60 35.91
C ILE A 470 17.38 11.10 35.70
N ALA A 471 17.87 10.24 36.59
CA ALA A 471 17.66 8.80 36.56
C ALA A 471 16.16 8.46 36.53
N TRP A 472 15.35 9.07 37.40
CA TRP A 472 13.91 8.86 37.43
C TRP A 472 13.23 9.15 36.09
N MET A 473 13.61 10.26 35.44
CA MET A 473 13.08 10.64 34.13
C MET A 473 13.46 9.65 33.03
N ILE A 474 14.68 9.11 33.07
CA ILE A 474 15.19 8.14 32.09
C ILE A 474 14.60 6.74 32.32
N GLN A 475 14.50 6.30 33.57
CA GLN A 475 13.98 4.98 33.93
C GLN A 475 12.45 4.89 33.81
N ASN A 476 11.73 6.01 33.90
CA ASN A 476 10.28 6.05 33.86
C ASN A 476 9.75 6.94 32.72
N PRO A 477 10.02 6.57 31.45
CA PRO A 477 9.48 7.33 30.33
C PRO A 477 7.95 7.35 30.39
N GLY A 478 7.36 8.49 30.05
CA GLY A 478 5.92 8.71 30.18
C GLY A 478 5.43 9.06 31.58
N LYS A 479 6.31 9.08 32.60
CA LYS A 479 5.99 9.60 33.94
C LYS A 479 6.73 10.91 34.20
N LYS A 480 6.15 11.70 35.09
CA LYS A 480 6.66 13.01 35.47
C LYS A 480 7.21 12.96 36.89
N SER A 481 8.36 13.61 37.12
CA SER A 481 8.92 13.78 38.48
C SER A 481 8.05 14.68 39.36
N ARG A 482 7.26 15.57 38.74
CA ARG A 482 6.47 16.63 39.39
C ARG A 482 7.32 17.66 40.14
N ALA A 483 8.61 17.68 39.85
CA ALA A 483 9.59 18.62 40.37
C ALA A 483 10.39 19.23 39.21
N ALA A 484 10.81 20.48 39.38
CA ALA A 484 11.63 21.24 38.45
C ALA A 484 12.90 21.73 39.16
N ILE A 485 13.98 21.89 38.41
CA ILE A 485 15.25 22.40 38.93
C ILE A 485 15.44 23.83 38.45
N VAL A 486 15.82 24.74 39.34
CA VAL A 486 16.15 26.13 39.02
C VAL A 486 17.65 26.33 39.18
N LEU A 487 18.35 26.62 38.07
CA LEU A 487 19.78 26.92 38.04
C LEU A 487 19.97 28.43 38.01
N GLN A 488 20.33 29.00 39.17
CA GLN A 488 20.59 30.43 39.35
C GLN A 488 22.09 30.69 39.35
N SER A 489 22.57 31.61 38.51
CA SER A 489 23.99 31.97 38.50
C SER A 489 24.25 33.25 37.70
N LYS A 490 25.44 33.87 37.84
CA LYS A 490 25.87 34.92 36.90
C LYS A 490 26.05 34.34 35.48
N GLN A 491 26.06 35.21 34.46
CA GLN A 491 26.24 34.81 33.06
C GLN A 491 27.57 34.08 32.86
N SER A 492 27.62 33.16 31.89
CA SER A 492 28.82 32.37 31.51
C SER A 492 29.22 31.25 32.46
N ILE A 493 28.27 30.70 33.21
CA ILE A 493 28.45 29.45 33.98
C ILE A 493 27.84 28.32 33.17
N CYS A 494 28.48 27.15 33.16
CA CYS A 494 28.26 25.98 32.29
C CYS A 494 26.88 25.29 32.44
N LYS A 495 25.86 26.00 32.93
CA LYS A 495 24.48 25.55 33.09
C LYS A 495 23.94 24.92 31.80
N ASN A 496 24.21 25.56 30.65
CA ASN A 496 23.80 25.02 29.36
C ASN A 496 24.54 23.72 29.03
N ARG A 497 25.85 23.62 29.30
CA ARG A 497 26.60 22.36 29.09
C ARG A 497 26.04 21.21 29.91
N PHE A 498 25.53 21.48 31.12
CA PHE A 498 24.84 20.49 31.93
C PHE A 498 23.51 20.07 31.29
N THR A 499 22.66 21.03 30.90
CA THR A 499 21.33 20.74 30.35
C THR A 499 21.36 20.16 28.94
N ASP A 500 22.34 20.55 28.12
CA ASP A 500 22.52 20.09 26.73
C ASP A 500 22.75 18.58 26.69
N VAL A 501 23.50 18.03 27.66
CA VAL A 501 23.71 16.58 27.78
C VAL A 501 22.40 15.84 28.04
N ILE A 502 21.56 16.35 28.95
CA ILE A 502 20.25 15.75 29.26
C ILE A 502 19.31 15.85 28.05
N ALA A 503 19.33 17.00 27.36
CA ALA A 503 18.56 17.21 26.15
C ALA A 503 19.00 16.25 25.03
N GLU A 504 20.30 15.98 24.87
CA GLU A 504 20.80 15.01 23.90
C GLU A 504 20.42 13.57 24.27
N LEU A 505 20.52 13.17 25.55
CA LEU A 505 20.06 11.85 26.02
C LEU A 505 18.57 11.60 25.69
N THR A 506 17.75 12.64 25.81
CA THR A 506 16.31 12.59 25.52
C THR A 506 15.96 12.96 24.07
N SER A 507 16.93 13.49 23.31
CA SER A 507 16.92 13.76 21.87
C SER A 507 15.58 14.36 21.38
N ARG A 508 14.88 13.66 20.47
CA ARG A 508 13.57 14.05 19.87
C ARG A 508 12.44 14.31 20.89
N TYR A 509 12.62 13.88 22.13
CA TYR A 509 11.70 14.14 23.24
C TYR A 509 12.10 15.35 24.09
N SER A 510 13.08 16.15 23.64
CA SER A 510 13.57 17.32 24.36
C SER A 510 13.25 18.66 23.67
N CYS A 511 13.24 19.73 24.46
CA CYS A 511 13.33 21.10 23.99
C CYS A 511 14.54 21.76 24.68
N PRO A 512 15.72 21.78 24.05
CA PRO A 512 16.99 22.12 24.69
C PRO A 512 17.16 23.59 25.06
N ASN A 513 16.40 24.49 24.42
CA ASN A 513 16.53 25.91 24.67
C ASN A 513 15.25 26.65 24.32
N ILE A 514 14.52 27.10 25.34
CA ILE A 514 13.31 27.92 25.19
C ILE A 514 13.56 29.22 25.91
N THR A 515 13.61 30.31 25.15
CA THR A 515 13.80 31.66 25.69
C THR A 515 12.48 32.40 25.90
N ASN A 516 11.41 31.97 25.23
CA ASN A 516 10.08 32.56 25.34
C ASN A 516 9.12 31.66 26.11
N ILE A 517 8.79 32.05 27.34
CA ILE A 517 7.86 31.31 28.19
C ILE A 517 6.44 31.25 27.65
N ASP A 518 6.03 32.19 26.79
CA ASP A 518 4.70 32.18 26.18
C ASP A 518 4.48 30.98 25.25
N GLU A 519 5.54 30.30 24.81
CA GLU A 519 5.43 29.03 24.08
C GLU A 519 4.90 27.88 24.94
N PHE A 520 4.92 28.04 26.27
CA PHE A 520 4.37 27.12 27.26
C PHE A 520 3.04 27.59 27.82
N THR A 521 3.02 28.84 28.27
CA THR A 521 1.91 29.40 29.05
C THR A 521 0.90 30.16 28.20
N GLY A 522 1.27 30.48 26.96
CA GLY A 522 0.45 31.24 26.04
C GLY A 522 -0.66 30.41 25.40
N ARG A 523 -1.37 31.06 24.47
CA ARG A 523 -2.50 30.43 23.78
C ARG A 523 -2.08 29.26 22.88
N PHE A 524 -0.87 29.29 22.31
CA PHE A 524 -0.38 28.25 21.41
C PHE A 524 0.80 27.52 22.05
N ASN A 525 0.59 26.27 22.46
CA ASN A 525 1.50 25.54 23.34
C ASN A 525 1.84 24.13 22.83
N SER A 526 1.81 23.92 21.51
CA SER A 526 2.11 22.60 20.91
C SER A 526 3.54 22.13 21.13
N LEU A 527 4.45 23.03 21.53
CA LEU A 527 5.84 22.66 21.86
C LEU A 527 5.90 21.66 23.03
N VAL A 528 4.97 21.75 23.98
CA VAL A 528 4.94 20.89 25.18
C VAL A 528 4.53 19.45 24.86
N GLU A 529 3.84 19.24 23.75
CA GLU A 529 3.28 17.95 23.38
C GLU A 529 4.38 16.93 23.09
N ASN A 530 4.27 15.75 23.69
CA ASN A 530 5.18 14.62 23.48
C ASN A 530 6.66 14.92 23.81
N LYS A 531 6.91 15.83 24.75
CA LYS A 531 8.25 16.16 25.24
C LYS A 531 8.43 15.71 26.68
N MET A 532 9.55 15.02 26.94
CA MET A 532 9.98 14.54 28.26
C MET A 532 10.83 15.55 29.00
N PHE A 533 11.55 16.42 28.29
CA PHE A 533 12.51 17.35 28.90
C PHE A 533 12.44 18.71 28.22
N ALA A 534 12.51 19.79 29.01
CA ALA A 534 12.57 21.14 28.49
C ALA A 534 13.48 22.02 29.36
N VAL A 535 14.22 22.90 28.69
CA VAL A 535 15.07 23.89 29.33
C VAL A 535 14.50 25.28 29.04
N LEU A 536 14.07 25.96 30.10
CA LEU A 536 13.60 27.33 30.04
C LEU A 536 14.78 28.26 30.35
N ASN A 537 15.37 28.82 29.30
CA ASN A 537 16.55 29.66 29.38
C ASN A 537 16.16 31.14 29.47
N GLU A 538 17.02 31.96 30.06
CA GLU A 538 16.87 33.41 30.19
C GLU A 538 15.56 33.86 30.88
N MET A 539 15.08 33.10 31.86
CA MET A 539 13.90 33.48 32.64
C MET A 539 14.14 34.82 33.35
N MET A 540 13.43 35.86 32.90
CA MET A 540 13.50 37.19 33.49
C MET A 540 12.93 37.19 34.91
N ASN A 541 13.36 38.16 35.73
CA ASN A 541 12.81 38.38 37.07
C ASN A 541 11.26 38.37 37.07
N TYR A 542 10.73 37.78 38.14
CA TYR A 542 9.32 37.80 38.45
C TYR A 542 8.84 39.23 38.69
N ASN A 543 7.65 39.58 38.19
CA ASN A 543 6.95 40.82 38.47
C ASN A 543 5.43 40.56 38.58
N ASP A 544 4.67 41.49 39.17
CA ASP A 544 3.24 41.29 39.48
C ASP A 544 2.36 40.99 38.25
N SER A 545 2.76 41.44 37.05
CA SER A 545 2.06 41.13 35.80
C SER A 545 2.22 39.67 35.35
N LYS A 546 3.12 38.90 35.97
CA LYS A 546 3.40 37.48 35.67
C LYS A 546 2.75 36.49 36.65
N LYS A 547 1.86 36.93 37.55
CA LYS A 547 1.11 36.02 38.46
C LYS A 547 0.39 34.89 37.73
N GLY A 548 -0.26 35.19 36.61
CA GLY A 548 -0.95 34.18 35.79
C GLY A 548 0.01 33.13 35.21
N VAL A 549 1.20 33.54 34.80
CA VAL A 549 2.23 32.67 34.22
C VAL A 549 2.78 31.70 35.28
N ALA A 550 3.04 32.17 36.50
CA ALA A 550 3.51 31.32 37.60
C ALA A 550 2.50 30.20 37.95
N THR A 551 1.20 30.51 37.96
CA THR A 551 0.15 29.52 38.19
C THR A 551 0.11 28.46 37.08
N VAL A 552 0.18 28.88 35.82
CA VAL A 552 0.20 27.95 34.68
C VAL A 552 1.45 27.07 34.71
N MET A 553 2.62 27.62 35.06
CA MET A 553 3.85 26.83 35.21
C MET A 553 3.74 25.79 36.33
N LYS A 554 3.15 26.13 37.49
CA LYS A 554 2.89 25.16 38.56
C LYS A 554 2.00 24.01 38.08
N SER A 555 0.98 24.30 37.27
CA SER A 555 0.14 23.28 36.61
C SER A 555 0.96 22.44 35.63
N ILE A 556 1.74 23.06 34.73
CA ILE A 556 2.61 22.34 33.78
C ILE A 556 3.61 21.43 34.51
N ILE A 557 4.14 21.81 35.67
CA ILE A 557 5.05 20.96 36.46
C ILE A 557 4.32 19.81 37.17
N SER A 558 3.05 19.95 37.54
CA SER A 558 2.41 18.98 38.45
C SER A 558 1.28 18.16 37.86
N ASP A 559 0.59 18.65 36.83
CA ASP A 559 -0.54 17.99 36.20
C ASP A 559 -0.09 16.93 35.19
N LEU A 560 -0.80 15.80 35.14
CA LEU A 560 -0.48 14.66 34.28
C LEU A 560 -1.04 14.80 32.85
N THR A 561 -1.91 15.79 32.63
CA THR A 561 -2.53 16.06 31.33
C THR A 561 -2.43 17.53 31.02
N ILE A 562 -2.25 17.87 29.74
CA ILE A 562 -2.21 19.25 29.27
C ILE A 562 -3.12 19.41 28.05
N ARG A 563 -3.80 20.56 27.97
CA ARG A 563 -4.56 20.93 26.77
C ARG A 563 -3.63 21.55 25.75
N ILE A 564 -3.52 20.91 24.60
CA ILE A 564 -2.71 21.35 23.48
C ILE A 564 -3.57 22.15 22.51
N ASN A 565 -3.11 23.36 22.20
CA ASN A 565 -3.69 24.24 21.20
C ASN A 565 -2.62 24.59 20.16
N GLY A 566 -2.51 23.78 19.12
CA GLY A 566 -1.64 24.08 17.97
C GLY A 566 -2.25 25.16 17.08
N LYS A 567 -1.40 25.98 16.45
CA LYS A 567 -1.88 26.97 15.48
C LYS A 567 -2.49 26.26 14.26
N ASN A 568 -3.73 26.59 13.93
CA ASN A 568 -4.49 25.93 12.86
C ASN A 568 -4.55 24.40 13.03
N GLN A 569 -4.72 23.91 14.25
CA GLN A 569 -4.87 22.48 14.55
C GLN A 569 -6.08 22.28 15.48
N PRO A 570 -6.78 21.13 15.40
CA PRO A 570 -7.76 20.75 16.39
C PRO A 570 -7.14 20.75 17.79
N ARG A 571 -7.89 21.30 18.75
CA ARG A 571 -7.52 21.20 20.17
C ARG A 571 -7.60 19.75 20.61
N ARG A 572 -6.74 19.39 21.55
CA ARG A 572 -6.69 18.04 22.10
C ARG A 572 -6.12 18.05 23.51
N THR A 573 -6.45 17.01 24.25
CA THR A 573 -5.82 16.70 25.53
C THR A 573 -4.70 15.70 25.29
N ALA A 574 -3.52 15.99 25.82
CA ALA A 574 -2.34 15.12 25.72
C ALA A 574 -1.79 14.78 27.10
N GLU A 575 -1.01 13.70 27.18
CA GLU A 575 -0.26 13.36 28.39
C GLU A 575 0.87 14.38 28.59
N ASN A 576 1.00 14.87 29.82
CA ASN A 576 2.06 15.80 30.21
C ASN A 576 3.18 15.02 30.92
N VAL A 577 4.21 14.68 30.16
CA VAL A 577 5.33 13.84 30.64
C VAL A 577 6.63 14.65 30.83
N MET A 578 6.53 15.98 30.72
CA MET A 578 7.69 16.88 30.66
C MET A 578 8.36 17.11 32.02
N ASN A 579 9.67 17.19 32.06
CA ASN A 579 10.45 17.62 33.21
C ASN A 579 11.21 18.89 32.82
N ILE A 580 11.29 19.86 33.75
CA ILE A 580 11.71 21.22 33.42
C ILE A 580 12.93 21.63 34.23
N ILE A 581 13.91 22.21 33.55
CA ILE A 581 15.01 22.96 34.18
C ILE A 581 14.90 24.42 33.77
N TYR A 582 14.90 25.31 34.76
CA TYR A 582 15.00 26.74 34.55
C TYR A 582 16.47 27.15 34.61
N VAL A 583 16.94 27.87 33.61
CA VAL A 583 18.27 28.47 33.57
C VAL A 583 18.11 29.98 33.60
N THR A 584 18.65 30.62 34.64
CA THR A 584 18.43 32.06 34.84
C THR A 584 19.61 32.75 35.51
N ASN A 585 19.74 34.03 35.19
CA ASN A 585 20.67 34.95 35.85
C ASN A 585 19.94 35.91 36.79
N ALA A 586 18.62 35.77 36.93
CA ALA A 586 17.79 36.62 37.76
C ALA A 586 17.81 36.13 39.23
N ASP A 587 17.86 37.07 40.17
CA ASP A 587 17.86 36.78 41.60
C ASP A 587 16.54 36.15 42.06
N MET A 588 15.42 36.53 41.43
CA MET A 588 14.06 36.06 41.74
C MET A 588 13.33 35.63 40.45
N PRO A 589 13.66 34.46 39.87
CA PRO A 589 13.14 34.03 38.58
C PRO A 589 11.72 33.45 38.65
N VAL A 590 11.34 32.87 39.80
CA VAL A 590 10.03 32.24 40.03
C VAL A 590 9.53 32.65 41.41
N GLN A 591 8.24 32.97 41.52
CA GLN A 591 7.60 33.15 42.82
C GLN A 591 7.36 31.78 43.48
N LEU A 592 8.10 31.52 44.55
CA LEU A 592 7.96 30.30 45.37
C LEU A 592 7.07 30.60 46.58
N ASP A 593 6.17 29.65 46.88
CA ASP A 593 5.39 29.66 48.11
C ASP A 593 6.24 29.06 49.25
N THR A 594 5.92 29.37 50.51
CA THR A 594 6.67 28.86 51.68
C THR A 594 6.65 27.33 51.79
N ASP A 595 5.60 26.69 51.28
CA ASP A 595 5.39 25.25 51.26
C ASP A 595 5.60 24.64 49.85
N ASP A 596 6.34 25.32 48.97
CA ASP A 596 6.59 24.80 47.63
C ASP A 596 7.39 23.49 47.69
N ARG A 597 6.85 22.47 47.02
CA ARG A 597 7.46 21.13 46.90
C ARG A 597 7.83 20.79 45.45
N ARG A 598 7.76 21.79 44.55
CA ARG A 598 7.88 21.61 43.10
C ARG A 598 9.24 22.06 42.59
N HIS A 599 10.02 22.82 43.36
CA HIS A 599 11.29 23.37 42.89
C HIS A 599 12.46 22.99 43.80
N LEU A 600 13.54 22.52 43.19
CA LEU A 600 14.88 22.54 43.76
C LEU A 600 15.59 23.78 43.21
N VAL A 601 16.09 24.67 44.09
CA VAL A 601 16.84 25.85 43.69
C VAL A 601 18.34 25.60 43.91
N CYS A 602 19.12 25.67 42.83
CA CYS A 602 20.57 25.51 42.84
C CYS A 602 21.22 26.87 42.53
N ALA A 603 21.80 27.50 43.56
CA ALA A 603 22.63 28.69 43.41
C ALA A 603 24.03 28.26 42.95
N CYS A 604 24.22 28.13 41.64
CA CYS A 604 25.42 27.55 41.04
C CYS A 604 26.64 28.46 41.23
N LYS A 605 27.82 27.87 41.40
CA LYS A 605 29.09 28.59 41.57
C LYS A 605 29.88 28.62 40.26
N THR A 606 30.49 29.75 39.92
CA THR A 606 31.49 29.81 38.86
C THR A 606 32.77 29.14 39.33
N ILE A 607 33.14 28.02 38.71
CA ILE A 607 34.44 27.36 38.95
C ILE A 607 35.43 27.70 37.83
N HIS A 608 34.95 27.68 36.59
CA HIS A 608 35.70 28.05 35.40
C HIS A 608 34.99 29.21 34.69
N GLN A 609 35.73 30.27 34.33
CA GLN A 609 35.22 31.43 33.62
C GLN A 609 36.24 31.90 32.59
N VAL A 610 35.87 31.80 31.31
CA VAL A 610 36.71 32.33 30.22
C VAL A 610 36.80 33.86 30.35
N THR A 611 37.94 34.34 30.82
CA THR A 611 38.33 35.76 30.86
C THR A 611 39.65 35.95 30.09
N GLU A 612 40.04 37.19 29.80
CA GLU A 612 41.36 37.46 29.20
C GLU A 612 42.54 36.94 30.05
N GLU A 613 42.33 36.81 31.37
CA GLU A 613 43.31 36.36 32.36
C GLU A 613 43.33 34.82 32.55
N HIS A 614 42.23 34.11 32.23
CA HIS A 614 42.10 32.65 32.41
C HIS A 614 41.78 31.96 31.08
N LYS A 615 42.74 31.96 30.15
CA LYS A 615 42.60 31.27 28.85
C LYS A 615 42.51 29.74 28.98
N GLU A 616 43.08 29.16 30.04
CA GLU A 616 43.09 27.71 30.32
C GLU A 616 41.66 27.16 30.55
N ASP A 617 40.72 28.00 31.02
CA ASP A 617 39.31 27.62 31.16
C ASP A 617 38.63 27.39 29.80
N ALA A 618 39.12 28.03 28.74
CA ALA A 618 38.63 27.74 27.39
C ALA A 618 39.06 26.34 26.92
N ASP A 619 40.27 25.91 27.29
CA ASP A 619 40.77 24.56 26.98
C ASP A 619 39.99 23.50 27.75
N TYR A 620 39.67 23.75 29.03
CA TYR A 620 38.77 22.89 29.82
C TYR A 620 37.41 22.71 29.13
N PHE A 621 36.79 23.79 28.63
CA PHE A 621 35.50 23.68 27.95
C PHE A 621 35.55 23.00 26.59
N ASN A 622 36.64 23.20 25.85
CA ASN A 622 36.87 22.50 24.59
C ASN A 622 37.04 21.01 24.84
N GLU A 623 37.81 20.64 25.87
CA GLU A 623 38.04 19.25 26.26
C GLU A 623 36.77 18.59 26.83
N LEU A 624 35.98 19.31 27.62
CA LEU A 624 34.68 18.85 28.10
C LEU A 624 33.73 18.60 26.92
N SER A 625 33.65 19.55 25.99
CA SER A 625 32.76 19.42 24.83
C SER A 625 33.22 18.31 23.88
N SER A 626 34.53 18.11 23.70
CA SER A 626 35.06 17.02 22.86
C SER A 626 34.95 15.65 23.52
N SER A 627 34.85 15.59 24.85
CA SER A 627 34.62 14.34 25.60
C SER A 627 33.22 13.76 25.41
N TYR A 628 32.24 14.54 24.93
CA TYR A 628 30.86 14.10 24.71
C TYR A 628 30.72 13.33 23.38
N THR A 629 31.34 12.15 23.34
CA THR A 629 31.27 11.21 22.23
C THR A 629 30.02 10.32 22.33
N GLN A 630 29.74 9.52 21.30
CA GLN A 630 28.70 8.49 21.37
C GLN A 630 28.93 7.53 22.55
N GLU A 631 30.18 7.15 22.80
CA GLU A 631 30.56 6.29 23.93
C GLU A 631 30.23 6.93 25.28
N PHE A 632 30.50 8.23 25.45
CA PHE A 632 30.09 8.97 26.64
C PHE A 632 28.58 8.88 26.88
N TYR A 633 27.76 9.14 25.85
CA TYR A 633 26.31 9.12 25.98
C TYR A 633 25.75 7.70 26.23
N GLU A 634 26.33 6.66 25.64
CA GLU A 634 25.95 5.26 25.91
C GLU A 634 26.30 4.84 27.34
N ASN A 635 27.46 5.25 27.85
CA ASN A 635 27.84 5.03 29.25
C ASN A 635 26.94 5.82 30.21
N LEU A 636 26.63 7.08 29.91
CA LEU A 636 25.79 7.93 30.75
C LEU A 636 24.34 7.43 30.78
N MET A 637 23.82 6.98 29.63
CA MET A 637 22.52 6.31 29.55
C MET A 637 22.50 5.05 30.40
N THR A 638 23.57 4.23 30.34
CA THR A 638 23.69 3.00 31.15
C THR A 638 23.73 3.33 32.64
N PHE A 639 24.52 4.33 33.03
CA PHE A 639 24.60 4.83 34.41
C PHE A 639 23.24 5.26 34.97
N PHE A 640 22.40 5.93 34.18
CA PHE A 640 21.07 6.33 34.64
C PHE A 640 20.01 5.22 34.57
N LEU A 641 20.25 4.11 33.88
CA LEU A 641 19.33 2.98 33.77
C LEU A 641 19.57 1.89 34.82
N GLU A 642 20.72 1.91 35.50
CA GLU A 642 21.01 1.11 36.70
C GLU A 642 20.51 1.82 37.97
#